data_AF-A0A914XE29-F1
#
_entry.id   AF-A0A914XE29-F1
#
_cell.length_a   1.000
_cell.length_b   1.000
_cell.length_c   1.000
_cell.angle_alpha   90.00
_cell.angle_beta   90.00
_cell.angle_gamma   90.00
#
_symmetry.space_group_name_H-M   'P 1'
#
loop_
_entity.id
_entity.type
_entity.pdbx_description
1 polymer ?
#
loop_
_entity_poly.entity_id
_entity_poly.type
_entity_poly.pdbx_seq_one_letter_code
_entity_poly.pdbx_strand_id
1 'polypeptide(L)'
;IWKDENIRWNASEFGGTSSVVIPSSLLWKPDITVYSGLNIMYMVPDEQRLVSMQSDGTIWSQSLCVITSYCPLSIENFPYDIQTCNITLGSWMYSIDQIALVIGNKLGNLNATIDDGHFKGIGEWNVVSFDSAVELIDVSNGQQYPYVRYVAQLQRQPIYYICVLLIPTFVTATICLLGLFVPAVNTGDRVEKVNLGMTTLLAMGVILGIVAGEMPKSATLPLLGFYVLAELLLCTIGVILSMVIMVAHQRANTRALIPPRWLNKILLLKMKAIQKPEKKDVTTVYTEKSIRQLSKDKEMNDLSGAIKNSIYVKRLNHVLDRVEEHLDDKEFEEYILLQWILIFDRIDMFFLIVFNVANIVMSVILFRVYLNLTVDQIIRERLLPEDFDIQLYHVTGCDHFTAPNASFKLYTEQKVDVLLGPICSSGMEPVGLFAAGWDLPIMGVMSTGHSLTDKKIFSTLSRISITMDLIAEATVALLLRMGWHNIGLVSVADDDPFDTLYPQALKEYAVNHGVSIGVHQKILMNQNKDDRKREMINALNAIKNAARIVIVSLGMEIGDAREFLLLSEQMNMAGSSEYVFIVPWNNHNPDQPLPWNFGDTLDKAAGDIFGKVLTFVPAGYDDANLRKTIASTLRVSHLELGNIERAMYLPNMHDALYLYALCVNACLTDSNCNWRSGRAIFEKARNRIFDGHSGRVIMSDTADRLADFAVLSAEAYNDSASSYQLITRFILEVSSNGQGRNQTWVSKE
;
A
#
# COMPACT_ATOMS: atom_id res chain seq x y z
N ILE A 1 20.98 9.59 -37.86
CA ILE A 1 21.99 8.95 -38.73
C ILE A 1 21.59 9.26 -40.15
N TRP A 2 22.52 9.65 -41.00
CA TRP A 2 22.26 9.80 -42.44
C TRP A 2 23.51 9.35 -43.22
N LYS A 3 23.38 9.23 -44.55
CA LYS A 3 24.47 8.85 -45.44
C LYS A 3 24.76 9.97 -46.42
N ASP A 4 26.02 10.34 -46.56
CA ASP A 4 26.48 11.33 -47.54
C ASP A 4 27.36 10.64 -48.59
N GLU A 5 27.05 10.82 -49.86
CA GLU A 5 27.78 10.18 -50.96
C GLU A 5 29.07 10.91 -51.31
N ASN A 6 29.15 12.21 -51.01
CA ASN A 6 30.31 13.05 -51.31
C ASN A 6 31.47 12.80 -50.35
N ILE A 7 31.24 12.04 -49.28
CA ILE A 7 32.17 11.90 -48.16
C ILE A 7 32.47 10.42 -47.90
N ARG A 8 33.03 9.76 -48.92
CA ARG A 8 33.51 8.37 -48.86
C ARG A 8 34.99 8.33 -49.14
N TRP A 9 35.72 7.47 -48.41
CA TRP A 9 37.13 7.23 -48.69
C TRP A 9 37.46 5.75 -48.51
N ASN A 10 38.49 5.30 -49.21
CA ASN A 10 38.97 3.94 -49.06
C ASN A 10 39.92 3.87 -47.85
N ALA A 11 39.52 3.16 -46.79
CA ALA A 11 40.28 3.10 -45.54
C ALA A 11 41.73 2.61 -45.75
N SER A 12 41.98 1.73 -46.74
CA SER A 12 43.32 1.24 -47.06
C SER A 12 44.27 2.33 -47.58
N GLU A 13 43.74 3.38 -48.21
CA GLU A 13 44.53 4.50 -48.73
C GLU A 13 44.90 5.51 -47.62
N PHE A 14 44.22 5.45 -46.48
CA PHE A 14 44.38 6.36 -45.34
C PHE A 14 44.79 5.62 -44.06
N GLY A 15 45.76 4.72 -44.17
CA GLY A 15 46.38 4.05 -43.02
C GLY A 15 45.44 3.13 -42.23
N GLY A 16 44.38 2.61 -42.85
CA GLY A 16 43.36 1.78 -42.20
C GLY A 16 42.31 2.57 -41.43
N THR A 17 42.25 3.90 -41.58
CA THR A 17 41.30 4.75 -40.85
C THR A 17 39.87 4.51 -41.34
N SER A 18 39.06 3.83 -40.55
CA SER A 18 37.65 3.51 -40.86
C SER A 18 36.66 4.57 -40.38
N SER A 19 37.05 5.44 -39.44
CA SER A 19 36.17 6.50 -38.91
C SER A 19 36.95 7.71 -38.42
N VAL A 20 36.37 8.90 -38.55
CA VAL A 20 36.92 10.17 -38.07
C VAL A 20 35.84 10.97 -37.34
N VAL A 21 36.22 11.75 -36.33
CA VAL A 21 35.32 12.66 -35.61
C VAL A 21 35.63 14.10 -36.02
N ILE A 22 34.63 14.85 -36.49
CA ILE A 22 34.79 16.24 -36.97
C ILE A 22 33.68 17.15 -36.44
N PRO A 23 33.88 18.49 -36.45
CA PRO A 23 32.83 19.45 -36.15
C PRO A 23 31.65 19.33 -37.11
N SER A 24 30.43 19.33 -36.58
CA SER A 24 29.19 19.21 -37.35
C SER A 24 28.91 20.42 -38.25
N SER A 25 29.54 21.57 -37.98
CA SER A 25 29.42 22.79 -38.77
C SER A 25 30.05 22.71 -40.16
N LEU A 26 30.94 21.73 -40.39
CA LEU A 26 31.58 21.51 -41.70
C LEU A 26 30.75 20.62 -42.64
N LEU A 27 29.65 20.05 -42.15
CA LEU A 27 28.83 19.07 -42.86
C LEU A 27 27.41 19.59 -43.04
N TRP A 28 26.75 19.11 -44.11
CA TRP A 28 25.30 19.24 -44.20
C TRP A 28 24.63 18.38 -43.12
N LYS A 29 23.57 18.90 -42.51
CA LYS A 29 22.76 18.20 -41.50
C LYS A 29 21.27 18.40 -41.78
N PRO A 30 20.42 17.39 -41.48
CA PRO A 30 18.98 17.53 -41.61
C PRO A 30 18.42 18.48 -40.55
N ASP A 31 17.42 19.27 -40.93
CA ASP A 31 16.73 20.27 -40.11
C ASP A 31 15.61 19.66 -39.25
N ILE A 32 15.95 18.65 -38.46
CA ILE A 32 14.97 17.97 -37.61
C ILE A 32 14.64 18.84 -36.40
N THR A 33 13.36 19.20 -36.26
CA THR A 33 12.84 20.00 -35.15
C THR A 33 11.66 19.31 -34.45
N VAL A 34 11.33 19.76 -33.25
CA VAL A 34 10.16 19.28 -32.48
C VAL A 34 8.99 20.23 -32.73
N TYR A 35 8.00 19.78 -33.50
CA TYR A 35 6.82 20.59 -33.83
C TYR A 35 5.94 20.92 -32.63
N SER A 36 5.85 20.00 -31.66
CA SER A 36 5.12 20.23 -30.41
C SER A 36 5.97 20.94 -29.34
N GLY A 37 7.20 21.32 -29.67
CA GLY A 37 8.15 21.95 -28.75
C GLY A 37 7.86 23.43 -28.53
N LEU A 38 7.69 23.82 -27.27
CA LEU A 38 7.67 25.22 -26.83
C LEU A 38 9.08 25.76 -26.64
N ASN A 39 10.01 24.91 -26.18
CA ASN A 39 11.41 25.25 -25.99
C ASN A 39 12.28 23.99 -26.17
N ILE A 40 13.43 24.14 -26.83
CA ILE A 40 14.42 23.08 -27.02
C ILE A 40 15.77 23.61 -26.55
N MET A 41 16.26 23.07 -25.44
CA MET A 41 17.56 23.43 -24.87
C MET A 41 18.57 22.33 -25.20
N TYR A 42 19.51 22.61 -26.09
CA TYR A 42 20.62 21.71 -26.39
C TYR A 42 21.72 21.87 -25.34
N MET A 43 22.23 20.77 -24.78
CA MET A 43 23.30 20.81 -23.77
C MET A 43 24.65 21.22 -24.36
N VAL A 44 24.87 20.93 -25.65
CA VAL A 44 26.05 21.34 -26.40
C VAL A 44 25.61 22.29 -27.51
N PRO A 45 26.17 23.52 -27.57
CA PRO A 45 25.92 24.45 -28.65
C PRO A 45 26.24 23.83 -30.01
N ASP A 46 25.47 24.22 -31.02
CA ASP A 46 25.54 23.66 -32.36
C ASP A 46 26.94 23.77 -32.99
N GLU A 47 27.65 24.89 -32.74
CA GLU A 47 29.01 25.17 -33.22
C GLU A 47 30.07 24.21 -32.65
N GLN A 48 29.84 23.66 -31.45
CA GLN A 48 30.78 22.79 -30.75
C GLN A 48 30.44 21.30 -30.91
N ARG A 49 29.35 20.98 -31.61
CA ARG A 49 28.88 19.60 -31.76
C ARG A 49 29.79 18.83 -32.69
N LEU A 50 30.25 17.67 -32.23
CA LEU A 50 31.05 16.74 -33.01
C LEU A 50 30.16 15.64 -33.60
N VAL A 51 30.53 15.13 -34.77
CA VAL A 51 29.88 13.99 -35.43
C VAL A 51 30.92 12.95 -35.82
N SER A 52 30.54 11.68 -35.74
CA SER A 52 31.38 10.57 -36.17
C SER A 52 31.03 10.20 -37.61
N MET A 53 32.04 10.19 -38.46
CA MET A 53 31.93 9.92 -39.89
C MET A 53 32.67 8.63 -40.21
N GLN A 54 32.02 7.72 -40.91
CA GLN A 54 32.60 6.44 -41.33
C GLN A 54 33.03 6.46 -42.79
N SER A 55 33.99 5.60 -43.15
CA SER A 55 34.60 5.54 -44.48
C SER A 55 33.61 5.21 -45.61
N ASP A 56 32.48 4.59 -45.28
CA ASP A 56 31.37 4.27 -46.19
C ASP A 56 30.41 5.45 -46.46
N GLY A 57 30.66 6.61 -45.83
CA GLY A 57 29.84 7.81 -45.92
C GLY A 57 28.71 7.89 -44.89
N THR A 58 28.64 6.96 -43.94
CA THR A 58 27.64 6.98 -42.86
C THR A 58 28.04 8.00 -41.78
N ILE A 59 27.13 8.91 -41.44
CA ILE A 59 27.34 9.94 -40.42
C ILE A 59 26.45 9.69 -39.20
N TRP A 60 27.09 9.62 -38.04
CA TRP A 60 26.49 9.45 -36.73
C TRP A 60 26.51 10.78 -35.97
N SER A 61 25.32 11.26 -35.64
CA SER A 61 25.12 12.45 -34.81
C SER A 61 24.22 12.10 -33.63
N GLN A 62 24.63 12.52 -32.45
CA GLN A 62 23.87 12.38 -31.21
C GLN A 62 23.90 13.73 -30.50
N SER A 63 22.74 14.16 -30.01
CA SER A 63 22.58 15.41 -29.28
C SER A 63 21.76 15.15 -28.04
N LEU A 64 22.23 15.67 -26.90
CA LEU A 64 21.45 15.69 -25.67
C LEU A 64 20.69 17.01 -25.60
N CYS A 65 19.38 16.95 -25.44
CA CYS A 65 18.53 18.13 -25.31
C CYS A 65 17.43 17.93 -24.27
N VAL A 66 16.95 19.04 -23.72
CA VAL A 66 15.74 19.13 -22.91
C VAL A 66 14.64 19.73 -23.79
N ILE A 67 13.55 19.00 -23.96
CA ILE A 67 12.41 19.40 -24.78
C ILE A 67 11.25 19.75 -23.85
N THR A 68 10.81 21.00 -23.88
CA THR A 68 9.54 21.41 -23.30
C THR A 68 8.50 21.36 -24.41
N SER A 69 7.47 20.51 -24.28
CA SER A 69 6.42 20.36 -25.30
C SER A 69 5.03 20.61 -24.73
N TYR A 70 4.10 20.96 -25.61
CA TYR A 70 2.68 21.05 -25.25
C TYR A 70 2.06 19.65 -25.14
N CYS A 71 1.43 19.35 -24.01
CA CYS A 71 0.67 18.12 -23.78
C CYS A 71 -0.69 18.45 -23.15
N PRO A 72 -1.81 18.04 -23.77
CA PRO A 72 -3.13 18.19 -23.16
C PRO A 72 -3.30 17.20 -22.01
N LEU A 73 -3.60 17.70 -20.81
CA LEU A 73 -3.76 16.88 -19.61
C LEU A 73 -5.23 16.53 -19.36
N SER A 74 -5.53 15.24 -19.17
CA SER A 74 -6.83 14.75 -18.70
C SER A 74 -6.82 14.60 -17.19
N ILE A 75 -7.55 15.45 -16.46
CA ILE A 75 -7.50 15.50 -14.98
C ILE A 75 -8.73 14.93 -14.28
N GLU A 76 -9.68 14.33 -15.01
CA GLU A 76 -10.95 13.86 -14.44
C GLU A 76 -10.74 12.87 -13.28
N ASN A 77 -9.79 11.94 -13.45
CA ASN A 77 -9.47 10.88 -12.51
C ASN A 77 -8.30 11.22 -11.57
N PHE A 78 -7.88 12.48 -11.49
CA PHE A 78 -6.78 12.90 -10.63
C PHE A 78 -7.03 12.48 -9.16
N PRO A 79 -6.04 11.87 -8.46
CA PRO A 79 -4.62 11.71 -8.81
C PRO A 79 -4.23 10.37 -9.50
N TYR A 80 -5.20 9.58 -9.97
CA TYR A 80 -5.00 8.30 -10.67
C TYR A 80 -5.05 8.46 -12.19
N ASP A 81 -4.70 9.65 -12.68
CA ASP A 81 -4.73 10.00 -14.09
C ASP A 81 -3.58 9.35 -14.89
N ILE A 82 -3.91 8.96 -16.12
CA ILE A 82 -2.94 8.56 -17.15
C ILE A 82 -2.95 9.64 -18.22
N GLN A 83 -1.77 10.19 -18.50
CA GLN A 83 -1.56 11.23 -19.48
C GLN A 83 -0.96 10.64 -20.76
N THR A 84 -1.47 11.08 -21.90
CA THR A 84 -0.95 10.70 -23.21
C THR A 84 -0.35 11.92 -23.88
N CYS A 85 0.97 12.00 -23.89
CA CYS A 85 1.70 13.14 -24.43
C CYS A 85 2.33 12.80 -25.78
N ASN A 86 2.07 13.66 -26.77
CA ASN A 86 2.55 13.47 -28.14
C ASN A 86 3.74 14.40 -28.42
N ILE A 87 4.87 13.82 -28.80
CA ILE A 87 6.07 14.54 -29.21
C ILE A 87 6.30 14.26 -30.69
N THR A 88 6.16 15.28 -31.53
CA THR A 88 6.28 15.14 -32.99
C THR A 88 7.58 15.76 -33.48
N LEU A 89 8.43 14.96 -34.12
CA LEU A 89 9.70 15.36 -34.70
C LEU A 89 9.61 15.32 -36.22
N GLY A 90 10.10 16.33 -36.93
CA GLY A 90 10.06 16.34 -38.39
C GLY A 90 11.01 17.37 -38.99
N SER A 91 11.18 17.32 -40.31
CA SER A 91 11.89 18.36 -41.06
C SER A 91 10.97 19.58 -41.23
N TRP A 92 11.48 20.78 -40.94
CA TRP A 92 10.68 22.00 -41.08
C TRP A 92 10.52 22.44 -42.54
N MET A 93 11.55 22.26 -43.36
CA MET A 93 11.62 22.80 -44.72
C MET A 93 11.53 21.76 -45.83
N TYR A 94 11.87 20.50 -45.58
CA TYR A 94 11.98 19.48 -46.63
C TYR A 94 10.77 18.55 -46.69
N SER A 95 10.34 18.26 -47.91
CA SER A 95 9.27 17.30 -48.19
C SER A 95 9.76 15.84 -48.20
N ILE A 96 8.84 14.87 -48.25
CA ILE A 96 9.17 13.44 -48.25
C ILE A 96 10.08 13.03 -49.42
N ASP A 97 9.97 13.70 -50.57
CA ASP A 97 10.79 13.43 -51.75
C ASP A 97 12.27 13.82 -51.54
N GLN A 98 12.55 14.66 -50.54
CA GLN A 98 13.88 15.19 -50.23
C GLN A 98 14.48 14.55 -48.98
N ILE A 99 13.70 14.44 -47.90
CA ILE A 99 14.13 13.81 -46.65
C ILE A 99 13.07 12.80 -46.23
N ALA A 100 13.44 11.52 -46.17
CA ALA A 100 12.62 10.48 -45.57
C ALA A 100 13.08 10.19 -44.13
N LEU A 101 12.13 10.16 -43.20
CA LEU A 101 12.40 9.81 -41.80
C LEU A 101 12.09 8.34 -41.56
N VAL A 102 13.06 7.64 -40.95
CA VAL A 102 12.94 6.22 -40.59
C VAL A 102 13.33 6.05 -39.13
N ILE A 103 12.51 5.32 -38.38
CA ILE A 103 12.77 4.99 -36.98
C ILE A 103 13.88 3.92 -36.96
N GLY A 104 14.96 4.17 -36.20
CA GLY A 104 16.09 3.23 -36.13
C GLY A 104 15.74 1.92 -35.41
N ASN A 105 16.31 0.79 -35.86
CA ASN A 105 16.02 -0.56 -35.36
C ASN A 105 16.30 -0.80 -33.85
N LYS A 106 17.07 0.06 -33.18
CA LYS A 106 17.26 0.02 -31.71
C LYS A 106 16.16 0.77 -30.92
N LEU A 107 15.29 1.51 -31.61
CA LEU A 107 14.21 2.33 -31.04
C LEU A 107 12.82 1.90 -31.53
N GLY A 108 12.72 0.98 -32.50
CA GLY A 108 11.44 0.40 -32.93
C GLY A 108 10.75 -0.45 -31.84
N ASN A 109 11.46 -0.74 -30.74
CA ASN A 109 10.93 -1.40 -29.56
C ASN A 109 11.33 -0.58 -28.31
N LEU A 110 10.91 0.69 -28.26
CA LEU A 110 11.17 1.61 -27.14
C LEU A 110 10.70 1.06 -25.77
N ASN A 111 9.72 0.16 -25.77
CA ASN A 111 9.32 -0.62 -24.58
C ASN A 111 10.48 -1.47 -24.03
N ALA A 112 11.40 -1.97 -24.87
CA ALA A 112 12.59 -2.70 -24.45
C ALA A 112 13.67 -1.80 -23.81
N THR A 113 13.73 -0.50 -24.15
CA THR A 113 14.66 0.46 -23.52
C THR A 113 14.16 1.02 -22.18
N ILE A 114 12.86 0.95 -21.92
CA ILE A 114 12.27 1.14 -20.58
C ILE A 114 12.72 -0.01 -19.66
N ASP A 115 12.79 -1.23 -20.21
CA ASP A 115 13.24 -2.47 -19.55
C ASP A 115 14.72 -2.47 -19.14
N ASP A 116 15.60 -1.76 -19.88
CA ASP A 116 17.03 -1.64 -19.57
C ASP A 116 17.35 -0.64 -18.42
N GLY A 117 16.33 -0.05 -17.77
CA GLY A 117 16.50 0.84 -16.62
C GLY A 117 17.05 2.23 -16.93
N HIS A 118 17.32 2.54 -18.21
CA HIS A 118 17.76 3.86 -18.65
C HIS A 118 16.64 4.91 -18.64
N PHE A 119 15.38 4.48 -18.73
CA PHE A 119 14.19 5.34 -18.71
C PHE A 119 13.39 5.10 -17.43
N LYS A 120 13.92 5.57 -16.30
CA LYS A 120 13.19 5.55 -15.02
C LYS A 120 12.35 6.81 -14.91
N GLY A 121 11.04 6.64 -14.71
CA GLY A 121 10.14 7.75 -14.44
C GLY A 121 10.63 8.64 -13.30
N ILE A 122 10.40 9.95 -13.41
CA ILE A 122 10.60 10.91 -12.31
C ILE A 122 9.70 10.47 -11.13
N GLY A 123 10.07 10.79 -9.89
CA GLY A 123 9.36 10.31 -8.68
C GLY A 123 7.83 10.51 -8.64
N GLU A 124 7.28 11.38 -9.49
CA GLU A 124 5.83 11.65 -9.62
C GLU A 124 5.14 10.85 -10.76
N TRP A 125 5.87 10.44 -11.80
CA TRP A 125 5.31 9.88 -13.04
C TRP A 125 5.99 8.57 -13.41
N ASN A 126 5.20 7.51 -13.60
CA ASN A 126 5.66 6.26 -14.18
C ASN A 126 5.43 6.27 -15.69
N VAL A 127 6.39 5.74 -16.47
CA VAL A 127 6.22 5.59 -17.92
C VAL A 127 5.57 4.24 -18.18
N VAL A 128 4.35 4.24 -18.74
CA VAL A 128 3.57 3.03 -19.02
C VAL A 128 3.92 2.46 -20.38
N SER A 129 3.89 3.32 -21.41
CA SER A 129 4.31 2.96 -22.76
C SER A 129 5.00 4.15 -23.42
N PHE A 130 5.87 3.84 -24.37
CA PHE A 130 6.48 4.85 -25.22
C PHE A 130 6.49 4.35 -26.66
N ASP A 131 5.47 4.74 -27.41
CA ASP A 131 5.25 4.29 -28.77
C ASP A 131 5.80 5.30 -29.78
N SER A 132 6.15 4.83 -30.98
CA SER A 132 6.60 5.71 -32.05
C SER A 132 6.03 5.26 -33.39
N ALA A 133 5.60 6.23 -34.20
CA ALA A 133 5.06 6.00 -35.53
C ALA A 133 5.56 7.07 -36.50
N VAL A 134 5.88 6.67 -37.74
CA VAL A 134 6.11 7.62 -38.83
C VAL A 134 4.76 7.94 -39.46
N GLU A 135 4.47 9.22 -39.64
CA GLU A 135 3.24 9.70 -40.24
C GLU A 135 3.54 10.79 -41.28
N LEU A 136 2.59 11.01 -42.20
CA LEU A 136 2.70 11.97 -43.30
C LEU A 136 1.56 12.98 -43.20
N ILE A 137 1.89 14.27 -43.22
CA ILE A 137 0.91 15.36 -43.22
C ILE A 137 0.86 15.91 -44.64
N ASP A 138 -0.35 15.90 -45.19
CA ASP A 138 -0.66 16.53 -46.46
C ASP A 138 -0.96 18.01 -46.25
N VAL A 139 -0.16 18.86 -46.87
CA VAL A 139 -0.46 20.29 -46.98
C VAL A 139 -1.29 20.52 -48.24
N SER A 140 -2.18 21.52 -48.22
CA SER A 140 -3.15 21.83 -49.28
C SER A 140 -2.59 21.93 -50.71
N ASN A 141 -1.28 22.08 -50.88
CA ASN A 141 -0.60 22.14 -52.17
C ASN A 141 -0.16 20.76 -52.71
N GLY A 142 -0.62 19.65 -52.10
CA GLY A 142 -0.28 18.29 -52.51
C GLY A 142 1.14 17.83 -52.13
N GLN A 143 1.83 18.61 -51.28
CA GLN A 143 3.13 18.24 -50.72
C GLN A 143 2.95 17.52 -49.39
N GLN A 144 3.66 16.40 -49.23
CA GLN A 144 3.66 15.61 -48.00
C GLN A 144 4.94 15.87 -47.21
N TYR A 145 4.79 16.11 -45.91
CA TYR A 145 5.92 16.29 -44.98
C TYR A 145 5.97 15.11 -44.01
N PRO A 146 7.14 14.43 -43.89
CA PRO A 146 7.28 13.31 -42.98
C PRO A 146 7.58 13.80 -41.56
N TYR A 147 6.88 13.21 -40.60
CA TYR A 147 7.13 13.41 -39.18
C TYR A 147 7.09 12.07 -38.45
N VAL A 148 7.76 12.04 -37.31
CA VAL A 148 7.79 10.91 -36.38
C VAL A 148 7.03 11.36 -35.13
N ARG A 149 5.91 10.71 -34.87
CA ARG A 149 5.11 10.91 -33.66
C ARG A 149 5.56 9.92 -32.60
N TYR A 150 6.05 10.45 -31.49
CA TYR A 150 6.29 9.70 -30.27
C TYR A 150 5.11 9.92 -29.32
N VAL A 151 4.56 8.85 -28.77
CA VAL A 151 3.43 8.86 -27.85
C VAL A 151 3.91 8.30 -26.52
N ALA A 152 4.03 9.18 -25.52
CA ALA A 152 4.40 8.81 -24.16
C ALA A 152 3.14 8.69 -23.31
N GLN A 153 2.89 7.48 -22.77
CA GLN A 153 1.88 7.28 -21.75
C GLN A 153 2.51 7.35 -20.36
N LEU A 154 2.06 8.32 -19.56
CA LEU A 154 2.59 8.62 -18.24
C LEU A 154 1.50 8.44 -17.19
N GLN A 155 1.74 7.60 -16.19
CA GLN A 155 0.83 7.37 -15.08
C GLN A 155 1.31 8.10 -13.83
N ARG A 156 0.44 8.90 -13.20
CA ARG A 156 0.77 9.61 -11.97
C ARG A 156 0.87 8.65 -10.78
N GLN A 157 1.79 8.93 -9.86
CA GLN A 157 1.87 8.27 -8.55
C GLN A 157 0.97 9.00 -7.54
N PRO A 158 -0.16 8.40 -7.08
CA PRO A 158 -1.19 9.12 -6.32
C PRO A 158 -0.88 9.32 -4.83
N ILE A 159 0.13 8.62 -4.29
CA ILE A 159 0.36 8.50 -2.84
C ILE A 159 0.58 9.84 -2.13
N TYR A 160 1.31 10.77 -2.78
CA TYR A 160 1.58 12.09 -2.24
C TYR A 160 0.27 12.87 -2.01
N TYR A 161 -0.59 12.90 -3.03
CA TYR A 161 -1.87 13.59 -2.98
C TYR A 161 -2.84 12.96 -1.98
N ILE A 162 -2.81 11.64 -1.81
CA ILE A 162 -3.62 10.96 -0.78
C ILE A 162 -3.17 11.36 0.63
N CYS A 163 -1.87 11.35 0.90
CA CYS A 163 -1.35 11.60 2.24
C CYS A 163 -1.40 13.08 2.65
N VAL A 164 -1.20 13.97 1.69
CA VAL A 164 -1.10 15.42 1.94
C VAL A 164 -2.44 16.13 1.74
N LEU A 165 -3.32 15.63 0.87
CA LEU A 165 -4.60 16.28 0.59
C LEU A 165 -5.79 15.48 1.14
N LEU A 166 -5.91 14.19 0.85
CA LEU A 166 -7.11 13.41 1.20
C LEU A 166 -7.23 13.14 2.71
N ILE A 167 -6.17 12.59 3.34
CA ILE A 167 -6.18 12.24 4.76
C ILE A 167 -6.38 13.49 5.65
N PRO A 168 -5.62 14.60 5.46
CA PRO A 168 -5.81 15.79 6.27
C PRO A 168 -7.22 16.36 6.13
N THR A 169 -7.80 16.37 4.92
CA THR A 169 -9.18 16.84 4.67
C THR A 169 -10.20 16.04 5.48
N PHE A 170 -10.10 14.71 5.51
CA PHE A 170 -10.99 13.87 6.32
C PHE A 170 -10.83 14.13 7.83
N VAL A 171 -9.58 14.22 8.30
CA VAL A 171 -9.27 14.42 9.72
C VAL A 171 -9.74 15.81 10.18
N THR A 172 -9.49 16.86 9.40
CA THR A 172 -9.92 18.22 9.73
C THR A 172 -11.45 18.35 9.70
N ALA A 173 -12.14 17.72 8.75
CA ALA A 173 -13.60 17.65 8.73
C ALA A 173 -14.15 16.94 9.98
N THR A 174 -13.57 15.79 10.34
CA THR A 174 -13.95 15.03 11.54
C THR A 174 -13.75 15.84 12.82
N ILE A 175 -12.59 16.51 12.97
CA ILE A 175 -12.29 17.38 14.11
C ILE A 175 -13.26 18.57 14.17
N CYS A 176 -13.59 19.19 13.03
CA CYS A 176 -14.58 20.25 12.95
C CYS A 176 -15.95 19.78 13.45
N LEU A 177 -16.44 18.64 12.96
CA LEU A 177 -17.74 18.10 13.34
C LEU A 177 -17.80 17.66 14.81
N LEU A 178 -16.72 17.05 15.33
CA LEU A 178 -16.60 16.73 16.75
C LEU A 178 -16.59 18.00 17.60
N GLY A 179 -15.79 19.00 17.23
CA GLY A 179 -15.70 20.27 17.95
C GLY A 179 -17.03 21.03 18.03
N LEU A 180 -17.84 20.96 16.97
CA LEU A 180 -19.14 21.64 16.90
C LEU A 180 -20.23 20.96 17.73
N PHE A 181 -20.27 19.62 17.77
CA PHE A 181 -21.41 18.85 18.27
C PHE A 181 -21.11 17.95 19.48
N VAL A 182 -19.92 18.03 20.08
CA VAL A 182 -19.64 17.29 21.34
C VAL A 182 -20.42 17.90 22.53
N PRO A 183 -21.17 17.08 23.30
CA PRO A 183 -21.99 17.57 24.42
C PRO A 183 -21.19 18.03 25.64
N ALA A 184 -19.95 17.56 25.81
CA ALA A 184 -19.15 17.73 27.02
C ALA A 184 -18.84 19.19 27.41
N VAL A 185 -19.13 20.16 26.52
CA VAL A 185 -18.84 21.60 26.71
C VAL A 185 -20.12 22.43 26.90
N ASN A 186 -21.26 21.81 27.23
CA ASN A 186 -22.54 22.52 27.38
C ASN A 186 -22.73 23.24 28.72
N THR A 187 -21.72 23.24 29.59
CA THR A 187 -21.68 23.95 30.87
C THR A 187 -21.14 25.39 30.80
N GLY A 188 -20.67 25.85 29.63
CA GLY A 188 -20.09 27.18 29.41
C GLY A 188 -20.62 27.91 28.17
N ASP A 189 -19.99 29.03 27.81
CA ASP A 189 -20.37 29.81 26.62
C ASP A 189 -20.08 29.02 25.34
N ARG A 190 -21.14 28.58 24.65
CA ARG A 190 -21.10 27.86 23.36
C ARG A 190 -20.37 28.60 22.23
N VAL A 191 -19.93 29.84 22.47
CA VAL A 191 -19.12 30.67 21.58
C VAL A 191 -17.80 29.98 21.21
N GLU A 192 -17.18 29.24 22.14
CA GLU A 192 -15.92 28.53 21.88
C GLU A 192 -16.07 27.43 20.82
N LYS A 193 -17.23 26.74 20.79
CA LYS A 193 -17.55 25.72 19.77
C LYS A 193 -17.61 26.32 18.37
N VAL A 194 -18.29 27.45 18.23
CA VAL A 194 -18.45 28.15 16.95
C VAL A 194 -17.09 28.71 16.48
N ASN A 195 -16.28 29.25 17.39
CA ASN A 195 -14.93 29.72 17.07
C ASN A 195 -14.01 28.58 16.59
N LEU A 196 -14.10 27.40 17.21
CA LEU A 196 -13.40 26.19 16.76
C LEU A 196 -13.87 25.75 15.35
N GLY A 197 -15.18 25.82 15.08
CA GLY A 197 -15.74 25.54 13.76
C GLY A 197 -15.31 26.54 12.67
N MET A 198 -15.24 27.84 12.99
CA MET A 198 -14.76 28.86 12.04
C MET A 198 -13.27 28.72 11.73
N THR A 199 -12.44 28.44 12.74
CA THR A 199 -10.99 28.29 12.57
C THR A 199 -10.65 27.04 11.75
N THR A 200 -11.39 25.95 11.94
CA THR A 200 -11.26 24.73 11.11
C THR A 200 -11.73 24.95 9.67
N LEU A 201 -12.78 25.75 9.43
CA LEU A 201 -13.17 26.16 8.07
C LEU A 201 -12.08 26.99 7.37
N LEU A 202 -11.43 27.91 8.09
CA LEU A 202 -10.29 28.67 7.53
C LEU A 202 -9.13 27.73 7.15
N ALA A 203 -8.79 26.77 8.01
CA ALA A 203 -7.77 25.77 7.72
C ALA A 203 -8.13 24.91 6.49
N MET A 204 -9.40 24.51 6.36
CA MET A 204 -9.90 23.78 5.20
C MET A 204 -9.86 24.61 3.91
N GLY A 205 -10.12 25.93 4.00
CA GLY A 205 -9.96 26.87 2.90
C GLY A 205 -8.50 26.99 2.42
N VAL A 206 -7.53 26.95 3.35
CA VAL A 206 -6.10 26.88 3.02
C VAL A 206 -5.77 25.58 2.29
N ILE A 207 -6.29 24.43 2.76
CA ILE A 207 -6.11 23.14 2.08
C ILE A 207 -6.65 23.21 0.65
N LEU A 208 -7.85 23.74 0.42
CA LEU A 208 -8.38 23.95 -0.93
C LEU A 208 -7.47 24.87 -1.78
N GLY A 209 -6.85 25.88 -1.18
CA GLY A 209 -5.87 26.73 -1.84
C GLY A 209 -4.62 25.96 -2.30
N ILE A 210 -4.12 25.04 -1.48
CA ILE A 210 -3.02 24.12 -1.84
C ILE A 210 -3.46 23.22 -2.99
N VAL A 211 -4.63 22.59 -2.88
CA VAL A 211 -5.22 21.72 -3.91
C VAL A 211 -5.33 22.46 -5.26
N ALA A 212 -5.83 23.69 -5.26
CA ALA A 212 -5.96 24.52 -6.45
C ALA A 212 -4.61 25.00 -7.02
N GLY A 213 -3.56 25.07 -6.19
CA GLY A 213 -2.20 25.42 -6.61
C GLY A 213 -1.47 24.27 -7.29
N GLU A 214 -1.72 23.04 -6.87
CA GLU A 214 -1.11 21.83 -7.43
C GLU A 214 -1.81 21.31 -8.71
N MET A 215 -3.05 21.75 -8.96
CA MET A 215 -3.83 21.33 -10.13
C MET A 215 -3.58 22.24 -11.35
N PRO A 216 -3.36 21.67 -12.56
CA PRO A 216 -3.37 22.48 -13.76
C PRO A 216 -4.78 23.02 -14.00
N LYS A 217 -4.88 24.30 -14.36
CA LYS A 217 -6.16 24.94 -14.67
C LYS A 217 -6.78 24.27 -15.91
N SER A 218 -7.86 23.52 -15.73
CA SER A 218 -8.58 22.82 -16.80
C SER A 218 -10.06 23.23 -16.85
N ALA A 219 -10.76 22.78 -17.89
CA ALA A 219 -12.19 23.03 -18.09
C ALA A 219 -13.09 22.19 -17.16
N THR A 220 -12.57 21.09 -16.60
CA THR A 220 -13.30 20.16 -15.73
C THR A 220 -12.67 20.11 -14.34
N LEU A 221 -13.52 19.95 -13.31
CA LEU A 221 -13.06 19.74 -11.94
C LEU A 221 -12.68 18.25 -11.76
N PRO A 222 -11.53 17.94 -11.14
CA PRO A 222 -11.13 16.57 -10.84
C PRO A 222 -12.01 15.95 -9.74
N LEU A 223 -12.08 14.62 -9.70
CA LEU A 223 -12.81 13.87 -8.67
C LEU A 223 -12.40 14.29 -7.23
N LEU A 224 -11.09 14.47 -6.99
CA LEU A 224 -10.57 14.99 -5.72
C LEU A 224 -11.12 16.39 -5.39
N GLY A 225 -11.26 17.26 -6.39
CA GLY A 225 -11.79 18.61 -6.21
C GLY A 225 -13.26 18.60 -5.78
N PHE A 226 -14.08 17.72 -6.36
CA PHE A 226 -15.47 17.54 -5.95
C PHE A 226 -15.59 17.06 -4.50
N TYR A 227 -14.71 16.17 -4.05
CA TYR A 227 -14.68 15.71 -2.67
C TYR A 227 -14.34 16.82 -1.68
N VAL A 228 -13.25 17.57 -1.91
CA VAL A 228 -12.85 18.68 -1.02
C VAL A 228 -13.96 19.73 -0.95
N LEU A 229 -14.61 20.02 -2.08
CA LEU A 229 -15.75 20.94 -2.13
C LEU A 229 -16.96 20.41 -1.36
N ALA A 230 -17.28 19.12 -1.46
CA ALA A 230 -18.37 18.49 -0.71
C ALA A 230 -18.12 18.51 0.80
N GLU A 231 -16.90 18.21 1.26
CA GLU A 231 -16.52 18.27 2.68
C GLU A 231 -16.56 19.71 3.23
N LEU A 232 -16.12 20.68 2.44
CA LEU A 232 -16.25 22.10 2.78
C LEU A 232 -17.70 22.53 2.95
N LEU A 233 -18.58 22.10 2.05
CA LEU A 233 -20.02 22.37 2.15
C LEU A 233 -20.64 21.70 3.38
N LEU A 234 -20.29 20.45 3.67
CA LEU A 234 -20.74 19.74 4.86
C LEU A 234 -20.36 20.49 6.14
N CYS A 235 -19.09 20.88 6.27
CA CYS A 235 -18.60 21.63 7.43
C CYS A 235 -19.29 23.01 7.54
N THR A 236 -19.50 23.69 6.42
CA THR A 236 -20.18 25.01 6.40
C THR A 236 -21.62 24.90 6.90
N ILE A 237 -22.36 23.88 6.46
CA ILE A 237 -23.72 23.61 6.95
C ILE A 237 -23.69 23.30 8.46
N GLY A 238 -22.71 22.52 8.92
CA GLY A 238 -22.50 22.23 10.34
C GLY A 238 -22.27 23.49 11.19
N VAL A 239 -21.43 24.42 10.73
CA VAL A 239 -21.16 25.69 11.43
C VAL A 239 -22.41 26.57 11.50
N ILE A 240 -23.15 26.73 10.39
CA ILE A 240 -24.41 27.51 10.37
C ILE A 240 -25.42 26.92 11.35
N LEU A 241 -25.57 25.59 11.36
CA LEU A 241 -26.47 24.90 12.28
C LEU A 241 -26.05 25.11 13.74
N SER A 242 -24.76 25.00 14.04
CA SER A 242 -24.21 25.24 15.38
C SER A 242 -24.44 26.69 15.85
N MET A 243 -24.31 27.68 14.96
CA MET A 243 -24.65 29.08 15.26
C MET A 243 -26.13 29.26 15.62
N VAL A 244 -27.04 28.63 14.88
CA VAL A 244 -28.48 28.69 15.17
C VAL A 244 -28.77 28.04 16.53
N ILE A 245 -28.16 26.89 16.80
CA ILE A 245 -28.28 26.16 18.08
C ILE A 245 -27.71 27.00 19.24
N MET A 246 -26.61 27.71 19.05
CA MET A 246 -26.03 28.64 20.02
C MET A 246 -27.00 29.79 20.34
N VAL A 247 -27.54 30.45 19.32
CA VAL A 247 -28.51 31.56 19.50
C VAL A 247 -29.78 31.06 20.19
N ALA A 248 -30.26 29.86 19.86
CA ALA A 248 -31.41 29.25 20.52
C ALA A 248 -31.12 28.95 21.99
N HIS A 249 -29.95 28.40 22.31
CA HIS A 249 -29.51 28.14 23.68
C HIS A 249 -29.41 29.42 24.50
N GLN A 250 -28.78 30.47 23.95
CA GLN A 250 -28.67 31.76 24.62
C GLN A 250 -30.05 32.38 24.90
N ARG A 251 -30.97 32.32 23.93
CA ARG A 251 -32.35 32.80 24.11
C ARG A 251 -33.14 31.99 25.15
N ALA A 252 -32.94 30.67 25.18
CA ALA A 252 -33.56 29.80 26.18
C ALA A 252 -33.08 30.14 27.60
N ASN A 253 -31.77 30.38 27.75
CA ASN A 253 -31.15 30.77 29.02
C ASN A 253 -31.61 32.16 29.48
N THR A 254 -31.48 33.20 28.64
CA THR A 254 -31.83 34.58 29.02
C THR A 254 -33.32 34.78 29.34
N ARG A 255 -34.22 33.96 28.77
CA ARG A 255 -35.67 34.10 28.95
C ARG A 255 -36.30 33.07 29.90
N ALA A 256 -35.50 32.20 30.53
CA ALA A 256 -35.97 31.11 31.40
C ALA A 256 -37.21 30.38 30.82
N LEU A 257 -37.18 30.06 29.52
CA LEU A 257 -38.32 29.50 28.81
C LEU A 257 -38.62 28.09 29.31
N ILE A 258 -39.89 27.75 29.51
CA ILE A 258 -40.28 26.40 29.90
C ILE A 258 -40.24 25.49 28.66
N PRO A 259 -39.49 24.37 28.67
CA PRO A 259 -39.40 23.48 27.51
C PRO A 259 -40.78 22.85 27.21
N PRO A 260 -41.23 22.90 25.94
CA PRO A 260 -42.55 22.41 25.59
C PRO A 260 -42.61 20.87 25.65
N ARG A 261 -43.73 20.33 26.16
CA ARG A 261 -43.88 18.89 26.48
C ARG A 261 -43.70 17.93 25.30
N TRP A 262 -43.88 18.40 24.07
CA TRP A 262 -43.66 17.60 22.86
C TRP A 262 -42.17 17.32 22.61
N LEU A 263 -41.28 18.24 22.99
CA LEU A 263 -39.83 18.13 22.79
C LEU A 263 -39.25 16.99 23.64
N ASN A 264 -39.76 16.82 24.86
CA ASN A 264 -39.37 15.74 25.77
C ASN A 264 -39.77 14.35 25.25
N LYS A 265 -40.88 14.26 24.52
CA LYS A 265 -41.33 13.00 23.88
C LYS A 265 -40.46 12.64 22.68
N ILE A 266 -40.08 13.61 21.85
CA ILE A 266 -39.24 13.39 20.67
C ILE A 266 -37.81 12.99 21.05
N LEU A 267 -37.25 13.64 22.08
CA LEU A 267 -35.86 13.40 22.53
C LEU A 267 -35.74 12.24 23.54
N LEU A 268 -36.83 11.49 23.79
CA LEU A 268 -36.89 10.34 24.72
C LEU A 268 -36.36 10.64 26.14
N LEU A 269 -36.55 11.87 26.62
CA LEU A 269 -36.10 12.29 27.95
C LEU A 269 -37.17 11.97 29.00
N LYS A 270 -36.84 11.10 29.98
CA LYS A 270 -37.68 10.87 31.17
C LYS A 270 -37.51 12.01 32.18
N MET A 271 -38.19 13.12 31.98
CA MET A 271 -38.16 14.27 32.89
C MET A 271 -39.45 14.39 33.71
N LYS A 272 -39.34 14.77 35.00
CA LYS A 272 -40.49 15.05 35.87
C LYS A 272 -41.25 16.28 35.35
N ALA A 273 -42.58 16.24 35.45
CA ALA A 273 -43.43 17.35 35.07
C ALA A 273 -43.07 18.61 35.87
N ILE A 274 -42.88 19.73 35.18
CA ILE A 274 -42.63 21.03 35.79
C ILE A 274 -43.91 21.46 36.52
N GLN A 275 -43.86 21.47 37.85
CA GLN A 275 -44.85 22.13 38.70
C GLN A 275 -44.14 23.29 39.38
N LYS A 276 -44.71 24.49 39.27
CA LYS A 276 -44.26 25.63 40.05
C LYS A 276 -44.48 25.28 41.54
N PRO A 277 -43.51 25.50 42.45
CA PRO A 277 -43.71 25.22 43.86
C PRO A 277 -44.98 25.94 44.34
N GLU A 278 -45.88 25.19 44.96
CA GLU A 278 -47.10 25.73 45.55
C GLU A 278 -46.70 26.53 46.79
N LYS A 279 -47.15 27.80 46.88
CA LYS A 279 -46.86 28.68 48.02
C LYS A 279 -47.28 27.98 49.31
N LYS A 280 -46.31 27.56 50.11
CA LYS A 280 -46.58 27.08 51.46
C LYS A 280 -46.58 28.27 52.39
N ASP A 281 -47.73 28.57 52.99
CA ASP A 281 -47.81 29.53 54.09
C ASP A 281 -46.98 29.00 55.27
N VAL A 282 -45.82 29.61 55.51
CA VAL A 282 -44.85 29.26 56.56
C VAL A 282 -45.46 29.32 57.98
N THR A 283 -46.63 29.93 58.13
CA THR A 283 -47.42 29.92 59.37
C THR A 283 -47.86 28.51 59.82
N THR A 284 -47.86 27.50 58.94
CA THR A 284 -48.34 26.15 59.29
C THR A 284 -47.25 25.15 59.68
N VAL A 285 -46.01 25.25 59.17
CA VAL A 285 -45.06 24.12 59.25
C VAL A 285 -44.17 24.15 60.50
N TYR A 286 -43.66 25.31 60.93
CA TYR A 286 -42.78 25.36 62.11
C TYR A 286 -43.52 25.28 63.45
N THR A 287 -44.82 25.57 63.46
CA THR A 287 -45.60 25.51 64.71
C THR A 287 -46.17 24.13 65.04
N GLU A 288 -46.44 23.25 64.07
CA GLU A 288 -47.05 21.96 64.40
C GLU A 288 -46.09 20.96 65.04
N LYS A 289 -44.82 20.92 64.61
CA LYS A 289 -43.83 19.99 65.17
C LYS A 289 -43.30 20.42 66.53
N SER A 290 -43.09 21.72 66.74
CA SER A 290 -42.51 22.24 67.99
C SER A 290 -43.54 22.49 69.10
N ILE A 291 -44.81 22.79 68.76
CA ILE A 291 -45.87 23.01 69.78
C ILE A 291 -46.47 21.69 70.29
N ARG A 292 -46.43 20.60 69.50
CA ARG A 292 -46.92 19.29 69.96
C ARG A 292 -46.08 18.68 71.09
N GLN A 293 -44.83 19.11 71.26
CA GLN A 293 -43.96 18.63 72.34
C GLN A 293 -43.97 19.47 73.63
N LEU A 294 -44.63 20.64 73.65
CA LEU A 294 -44.61 21.55 74.80
C LEU A 294 -45.99 21.89 75.38
N SER A 295 -47.08 21.29 74.89
CA SER A 295 -48.43 21.60 75.34
C SER A 295 -48.94 20.63 76.41
N LYS A 296 -48.66 20.94 77.69
CA LYS A 296 -49.47 20.46 78.82
C LYS A 296 -49.88 21.53 79.84
N ASP A 297 -49.37 22.76 79.76
CA ASP A 297 -49.73 23.83 80.70
C ASP A 297 -50.48 24.99 80.05
N LYS A 298 -51.61 25.35 80.68
CA LYS A 298 -52.58 26.34 80.20
C LYS A 298 -52.05 27.79 80.22
N GLU A 299 -51.02 28.06 81.03
CA GLU A 299 -50.40 29.39 81.16
C GLU A 299 -49.37 29.72 80.05
N MET A 300 -48.86 28.72 79.33
CA MET A 300 -47.83 28.92 78.29
C MET A 300 -48.43 29.29 76.91
N ASN A 301 -49.75 29.16 76.74
CA ASN A 301 -50.45 29.53 75.51
C ASN A 301 -50.61 31.04 75.33
N ASP A 302 -50.73 31.81 76.41
CA ASP A 302 -50.81 33.28 76.34
C ASP A 302 -49.45 33.92 76.01
N LEU A 303 -48.36 33.39 76.58
CA LEU A 303 -47.00 33.82 76.28
C LEU A 303 -46.58 33.44 74.84
N SER A 304 -46.97 32.24 74.38
CA SER A 304 -46.77 31.80 73.00
C SER A 304 -47.51 32.71 72.00
N GLY A 305 -48.74 33.12 72.32
CA GLY A 305 -49.53 34.08 71.54
C GLY A 305 -48.91 35.49 71.50
N ALA A 306 -48.36 35.96 72.63
CA ALA A 306 -47.70 37.26 72.72
C ALA A 306 -46.37 37.30 71.93
N ILE A 307 -45.58 36.22 71.97
CA ILE A 307 -44.34 36.08 71.19
C ILE A 307 -44.64 35.96 69.69
N LYS A 308 -45.70 35.21 69.29
CA LYS A 308 -46.19 35.15 67.89
C LYS A 308 -46.64 36.52 67.37
N ASN A 309 -47.19 37.36 68.24
CA ASN A 309 -47.66 38.70 67.90
C ASN A 309 -46.60 39.80 68.00
N SER A 310 -45.40 39.47 68.50
CA SER A 310 -44.26 40.39 68.53
C SER A 310 -43.86 40.82 67.13
N ILE A 311 -43.70 42.14 66.95
CA ILE A 311 -43.33 42.78 65.68
C ILE A 311 -42.00 42.21 65.15
N TYR A 312 -41.09 41.84 66.04
CA TYR A 312 -39.78 41.28 65.68
C TYR A 312 -39.88 39.87 65.09
N VAL A 313 -40.76 39.01 65.65
CA VAL A 313 -40.98 37.64 65.15
C VAL A 313 -41.73 37.65 63.82
N LYS A 314 -42.73 38.53 63.66
CA LYS A 314 -43.43 38.72 62.37
C LYS A 314 -42.49 39.23 61.28
N ARG A 315 -41.58 40.16 61.61
CA ARG A 315 -40.58 40.67 60.66
C ARG A 315 -39.53 39.61 60.30
N LEU A 316 -39.09 38.79 61.25
CA LEU A 316 -38.15 37.71 61.00
C LEU A 316 -38.76 36.62 60.09
N ASN A 317 -40.00 36.20 60.37
CA ASN A 317 -40.71 35.24 59.50
C ASN A 317 -40.91 35.82 58.10
N HIS A 318 -41.27 37.10 57.98
CA HIS A 318 -41.40 37.74 56.65
C HIS A 318 -40.08 37.78 55.87
N VAL A 319 -38.93 37.89 56.56
CA VAL A 319 -37.60 37.82 55.92
C VAL A 319 -37.27 36.38 55.54
N LEU A 320 -37.54 35.40 56.41
CA LEU A 320 -37.35 33.98 56.12
C LEU A 320 -38.19 33.52 54.92
N ASP A 321 -39.47 33.88 54.87
CA ASP A 321 -40.37 33.57 53.75
C ASP A 321 -39.85 34.15 52.43
N ARG A 322 -39.31 35.38 52.46
CA ARG A 322 -38.72 36.01 51.27
C ARG A 322 -37.41 35.36 50.84
N VAL A 323 -36.61 34.87 51.80
CA VAL A 323 -35.37 34.14 51.49
C VAL A 323 -35.70 32.75 50.94
N GLU A 324 -36.68 32.05 51.49
CA GLU A 324 -37.18 30.76 51.00
C GLU A 324 -37.77 30.91 49.59
N GLU A 325 -38.60 31.93 49.34
CA GLU A 325 -39.13 32.23 47.99
C GLU A 325 -38.02 32.53 46.99
N HIS A 326 -36.97 33.27 47.39
CA HIS A 326 -35.84 33.56 46.52
C HIS A 326 -34.94 32.34 46.24
N LEU A 327 -34.82 31.42 47.21
CA LEU A 327 -34.10 30.15 47.04
C LEU A 327 -34.87 29.21 46.13
N ASP A 328 -36.19 29.07 46.32
CA ASP A 328 -37.07 28.26 45.48
C ASP A 328 -37.10 28.75 44.03
N ASP A 329 -37.15 30.08 43.80
CA ASP A 329 -37.10 30.66 42.46
C ASP A 329 -35.74 30.38 41.78
N LYS A 330 -34.63 30.44 42.52
CA LYS A 330 -33.29 30.08 42.01
C LYS A 330 -33.15 28.60 41.69
N GLU A 331 -33.61 27.71 42.58
CA GLU A 331 -33.62 26.27 42.32
C GLU A 331 -34.49 25.92 41.10
N PHE A 332 -35.59 26.63 40.91
CA PHE A 332 -36.48 26.45 39.75
C PHE A 332 -35.82 26.91 38.44
N GLU A 333 -35.13 28.06 38.43
CA GLU A 333 -34.36 28.53 37.28
C GLU A 333 -33.21 27.56 36.93
N GLU A 334 -32.47 27.08 37.93
CA GLU A 334 -31.40 26.09 37.76
C GLU A 334 -31.92 24.76 37.21
N TYR A 335 -33.10 24.32 37.67
CA TYR A 335 -33.77 23.13 37.14
C TYR A 335 -34.18 23.29 35.67
N ILE A 336 -34.71 24.45 35.26
CA ILE A 336 -35.05 24.74 33.85
C ILE A 336 -33.79 24.75 32.99
N LEU A 337 -32.71 25.36 33.47
CA LEU A 337 -31.42 25.42 32.79
C LEU A 337 -30.87 24.02 32.53
N LEU A 338 -30.89 23.15 33.55
CA LEU A 338 -30.42 21.76 33.45
C LEU A 338 -31.25 20.95 32.44
N GLN A 339 -32.57 21.18 32.36
CA GLN A 339 -33.41 20.53 31.33
C GLN A 339 -33.05 20.97 29.91
N TRP A 340 -32.80 22.26 29.68
CA TRP A 340 -32.35 22.73 28.37
C TRP A 340 -30.99 22.19 27.99
N ILE A 341 -30.04 22.13 28.92
CA ILE A 341 -28.72 21.52 28.68
C ILE A 341 -28.89 20.08 28.19
N LEU A 342 -29.70 19.26 28.88
CA LEU A 342 -29.96 17.87 28.46
C LEU A 342 -30.67 17.75 27.10
N ILE A 343 -31.58 18.67 26.80
CA ILE A 343 -32.26 18.75 25.49
C ILE A 343 -31.24 19.05 24.39
N PHE A 344 -30.40 20.07 24.59
CA PHE A 344 -29.40 20.44 23.60
C PHE A 344 -28.26 19.43 23.50
N ASP A 345 -27.88 18.73 24.57
CA ASP A 345 -26.96 17.58 24.52
C ASP A 345 -27.47 16.50 23.56
N ARG A 346 -28.78 16.19 23.62
CA ARG A 346 -29.40 15.20 22.73
C ARG A 346 -29.46 15.66 21.29
N ILE A 347 -29.75 16.94 21.07
CA ILE A 347 -29.75 17.55 19.73
C ILE A 347 -28.34 17.55 19.14
N ASP A 348 -27.34 17.95 19.93
CA ASP A 348 -25.93 17.95 19.52
C ASP A 348 -25.47 16.51 19.20
N MET A 349 -25.77 15.51 20.04
CA MET A 349 -25.47 14.11 19.75
C MET A 349 -26.14 13.59 18.47
N PHE A 350 -27.38 13.98 18.21
CA PHE A 350 -28.08 13.59 16.99
C PHE A 350 -27.36 14.14 15.75
N PHE A 351 -27.04 15.43 15.74
CA PHE A 351 -26.32 16.04 14.62
C PHE A 351 -24.90 15.52 14.51
N LEU A 352 -24.22 15.25 15.63
CA LEU A 352 -22.90 14.62 15.62
C LEU A 352 -22.92 13.29 14.85
N ILE A 353 -23.88 12.42 15.15
CA ILE A 353 -24.01 11.13 14.46
C ILE A 353 -24.33 11.33 12.98
N VAL A 354 -25.32 12.18 12.65
CA VAL A 354 -25.74 12.42 11.26
C VAL A 354 -24.60 12.97 10.41
N PHE A 355 -23.91 14.01 10.86
CA PHE A 355 -22.83 14.64 10.10
C PHE A 355 -21.58 13.76 10.02
N ASN A 356 -21.21 13.03 11.08
CA ASN A 356 -20.07 12.10 11.01
C ASN A 356 -20.36 10.89 10.11
N VAL A 357 -21.59 10.35 10.14
CA VAL A 357 -21.98 9.30 9.20
C VAL A 357 -21.93 9.83 7.76
N ALA A 358 -22.39 11.06 7.51
CA ALA A 358 -22.28 11.67 6.18
C ALA A 358 -20.82 11.82 5.71
N ASN A 359 -19.92 12.32 6.57
CA ASN A 359 -18.48 12.42 6.30
C ASN A 359 -17.85 11.04 5.97
N ILE A 360 -18.14 10.03 6.79
CA ILE A 360 -17.65 8.65 6.56
C ILE A 360 -18.20 8.10 5.24
N VAL A 361 -19.50 8.26 4.97
CA VAL A 361 -20.13 7.76 3.74
C VAL A 361 -19.54 8.44 2.50
N MET A 362 -19.35 9.75 2.51
CA MET A 362 -18.73 10.48 1.39
C MET A 362 -17.30 10.00 1.14
N SER A 363 -16.51 9.82 2.20
CA SER A 363 -15.14 9.29 2.12
C SER A 363 -15.10 7.84 1.61
N VAL A 364 -16.04 6.98 2.04
CA VAL A 364 -16.14 5.59 1.58
C VAL A 364 -16.59 5.50 0.13
N ILE A 365 -17.52 6.34 -0.32
CA ILE A 365 -17.94 6.41 -1.72
C ILE A 365 -16.76 6.77 -2.60
N LEU A 366 -15.99 7.80 -2.24
CA LEU A 366 -14.80 8.19 -2.96
C LEU A 366 -13.77 7.05 -3.00
N PHE A 367 -13.56 6.37 -1.86
CA PHE A 367 -12.63 5.26 -1.78
C PHE A 367 -13.07 4.06 -2.65
N ARG A 368 -14.37 3.76 -2.70
CA ARG A 368 -14.94 2.75 -3.60
C ARG A 368 -14.77 3.10 -5.07
N VAL A 369 -14.99 4.37 -5.44
CA VAL A 369 -14.75 4.84 -6.81
C VAL A 369 -13.27 4.62 -7.17
N TYR A 370 -12.34 4.90 -6.27
CA TYR A 370 -10.91 4.63 -6.49
C TYR A 370 -10.55 3.15 -6.55
N LEU A 371 -11.17 2.29 -5.73
CA LEU A 371 -10.97 0.84 -5.81
C LEU A 371 -11.49 0.27 -7.13
N ASN A 372 -12.65 0.71 -7.60
CA ASN A 372 -13.23 0.23 -8.85
C ASN A 372 -12.40 0.64 -10.09
N LEU A 373 -11.65 1.74 -10.01
CA LEU A 373 -10.73 2.16 -11.08
C LEU A 373 -9.60 1.13 -11.35
N THR A 374 -9.33 0.19 -10.43
CA THR A 374 -8.40 -0.94 -10.64
C THR A 374 -8.99 -2.05 -11.50
N VAL A 375 -10.31 -2.29 -11.42
CA VAL A 375 -11.03 -3.21 -12.32
C VAL A 375 -11.06 -2.63 -13.75
N ASP A 376 -11.17 -1.31 -13.87
CA ASP A 376 -11.09 -0.61 -15.16
C ASP A 376 -9.70 -0.69 -15.82
N GLN A 377 -8.63 -1.06 -15.10
CA GLN A 377 -7.32 -1.32 -15.71
C GLN A 377 -7.33 -2.65 -16.48
N ILE A 378 -7.96 -3.69 -15.92
CA ILE A 378 -8.15 -4.99 -16.56
C ILE A 378 -9.05 -4.87 -17.81
N ILE A 379 -10.10 -4.04 -17.73
CA ILE A 379 -11.01 -3.75 -18.86
C ILE A 379 -10.29 -2.90 -19.93
N ARG A 380 -9.45 -1.93 -19.54
CA ARG A 380 -8.69 -1.08 -20.48
C ARG A 380 -7.64 -1.81 -21.30
N GLU A 381 -7.01 -2.86 -20.75
CA GLU A 381 -6.07 -3.71 -21.48
C GLU A 381 -6.75 -4.68 -22.46
N ARG A 382 -8.10 -4.68 -22.56
CA ARG A 382 -8.90 -5.58 -23.42
C ARG A 382 -8.52 -7.06 -23.27
N LEU A 383 -8.12 -7.48 -22.07
CA LEU A 383 -7.71 -8.86 -21.81
C LEU A 383 -8.90 -9.82 -21.83
N LEU A 384 -10.09 -9.36 -21.47
CA LEU A 384 -11.32 -10.14 -21.54
C LEU A 384 -12.36 -9.40 -22.40
N PRO A 385 -13.25 -10.13 -23.09
CA PRO A 385 -14.37 -9.55 -23.82
C PRO A 385 -15.24 -8.64 -22.94
N GLU A 386 -15.85 -7.60 -23.52
CA GLU A 386 -16.65 -6.59 -22.78
C GLU A 386 -17.89 -7.17 -22.06
N ASP A 387 -18.29 -8.39 -22.40
CA ASP A 387 -19.41 -9.14 -21.79
C ASP A 387 -19.01 -10.00 -20.58
N PHE A 388 -17.74 -9.97 -20.15
CA PHE A 388 -17.24 -10.76 -19.02
C PHE A 388 -17.38 -10.00 -17.68
N ASP A 389 -18.36 -10.38 -16.85
CA ASP A 389 -18.57 -9.80 -15.51
C ASP A 389 -17.69 -10.49 -14.45
N ILE A 390 -16.96 -9.71 -13.65
CA ILE A 390 -16.05 -10.22 -12.61
C ILE A 390 -16.65 -9.92 -11.23
N GLN A 391 -17.04 -10.97 -10.50
CA GLN A 391 -17.56 -10.88 -9.13
C GLN A 391 -16.59 -11.53 -8.15
N LEU A 392 -16.23 -10.82 -7.08
CA LEU A 392 -15.30 -11.30 -6.05
C LEU A 392 -16.05 -11.69 -4.77
N TYR A 393 -15.90 -12.94 -4.35
CA TYR A 393 -16.43 -13.47 -3.11
C TYR A 393 -15.29 -13.71 -2.11
N HIS A 394 -15.38 -13.10 -0.93
CA HIS A 394 -14.33 -13.17 0.09
C HIS A 394 -14.76 -13.99 1.30
N VAL A 395 -13.91 -14.93 1.73
CA VAL A 395 -14.12 -15.75 2.93
C VAL A 395 -12.81 -15.82 3.73
N THR A 396 -12.89 -15.66 5.04
CA THR A 396 -11.73 -15.68 5.94
C THR A 396 -11.50 -17.05 6.56
N GLY A 397 -10.23 -17.43 6.76
CA GLY A 397 -9.81 -18.65 7.45
C GLY A 397 -8.72 -19.42 6.68
N CYS A 398 -7.69 -19.88 7.40
CA CYS A 398 -6.51 -20.50 6.81
C CYS A 398 -6.01 -21.74 7.57
N ASP A 399 -6.92 -22.50 8.18
CA ASP A 399 -6.57 -23.76 8.84
C ASP A 399 -7.05 -24.98 8.02
N HIS A 400 -6.59 -26.16 8.41
CA HIS A 400 -6.89 -27.44 7.74
C HIS A 400 -8.40 -27.80 7.66
N PHE A 401 -9.27 -27.11 8.41
CA PHE A 401 -10.71 -27.39 8.49
C PHE A 401 -11.57 -26.28 7.86
N THR A 402 -11.23 -25.02 8.15
CA THR A 402 -11.97 -23.84 7.75
C THR A 402 -11.79 -23.54 6.26
N ALA A 403 -10.56 -23.65 5.74
CA ALA A 403 -10.30 -23.36 4.33
C ALA A 403 -11.02 -24.36 3.37
N PRO A 404 -11.01 -25.68 3.62
CA PRO A 404 -11.79 -26.64 2.82
C PRO A 404 -13.29 -26.43 2.90
N ASN A 405 -13.82 -26.10 4.09
CA ASN A 405 -15.25 -25.83 4.24
C ASN A 405 -15.66 -24.56 3.47
N ALA A 406 -14.83 -23.52 3.50
CA ALA A 406 -15.04 -22.29 2.74
C ALA A 406 -15.00 -22.55 1.22
N SER A 407 -13.99 -23.28 0.72
CA SER A 407 -13.89 -23.59 -0.70
C SER A 407 -15.06 -24.46 -1.18
N PHE A 408 -15.53 -25.40 -0.36
CA PHE A 408 -16.71 -26.21 -0.64
C PHE A 408 -17.98 -25.35 -0.80
N LYS A 409 -18.19 -24.36 0.07
CA LYS A 409 -19.33 -23.43 -0.05
C LYS A 409 -19.22 -22.53 -1.28
N LEU A 410 -18.03 -21.99 -1.57
CA LEU A 410 -17.79 -21.18 -2.76
C LEU A 410 -18.10 -21.97 -4.04
N TYR A 411 -17.69 -23.24 -4.09
CA TYR A 411 -17.96 -24.10 -5.23
C TYR A 411 -19.45 -24.49 -5.35
N THR A 412 -20.08 -24.92 -4.26
CA THR A 412 -21.44 -25.47 -4.31
C THR A 412 -22.55 -24.41 -4.29
N GLU A 413 -22.42 -23.37 -3.48
CA GLU A 413 -23.43 -22.33 -3.29
C GLU A 413 -23.24 -21.16 -4.27
N GLN A 414 -22.01 -20.66 -4.39
CA GLN A 414 -21.70 -19.48 -5.22
C GLN A 414 -21.30 -19.83 -6.65
N LYS A 415 -20.97 -21.10 -6.94
CA LYS A 415 -20.58 -21.61 -8.27
C LYS A 415 -19.45 -20.80 -8.90
N VAL A 416 -18.41 -20.53 -8.12
CA VAL A 416 -17.24 -19.77 -8.58
C VAL A 416 -16.50 -20.48 -9.73
N ASP A 417 -15.98 -19.72 -10.69
CA ASP A 417 -15.19 -20.24 -11.82
C ASP A 417 -13.69 -20.42 -11.48
N VAL A 418 -13.18 -19.77 -10.42
CA VAL A 418 -11.78 -19.85 -9.98
C VAL A 418 -11.67 -19.64 -8.47
N LEU A 419 -10.70 -20.32 -7.84
CA LEU A 419 -10.30 -20.07 -6.46
C LEU A 419 -8.99 -19.29 -6.42
N LEU A 420 -8.95 -18.20 -5.65
CA LEU A 420 -7.74 -17.44 -5.35
C LEU A 420 -7.35 -17.72 -3.89
N GLY A 421 -6.29 -18.47 -3.68
CA GLY A 421 -5.88 -18.96 -2.36
C GLY A 421 -6.48 -20.32 -1.99
N PRO A 422 -6.34 -20.76 -0.72
CA PRO A 422 -5.93 -19.99 0.46
C PRO A 422 -4.44 -19.59 0.47
N ILE A 423 -4.08 -18.72 1.40
CA ILE A 423 -2.73 -18.14 1.50
C ILE A 423 -1.73 -19.13 2.13
N CYS A 424 -2.17 -19.86 3.15
CA CYS A 424 -1.39 -20.84 3.89
C CYS A 424 -1.27 -22.17 3.14
N SER A 425 -0.11 -22.81 3.26
CA SER A 425 0.12 -24.15 2.71
C SER A 425 -0.79 -25.21 3.35
N SER A 426 -1.00 -25.13 4.67
CA SER A 426 -1.87 -26.05 5.44
C SER A 426 -3.32 -26.07 4.95
N GLY A 427 -3.89 -24.90 4.65
CA GLY A 427 -5.20 -24.80 4.02
C GLY A 427 -5.19 -25.17 2.54
N MET A 428 -4.10 -24.86 1.82
CA MET A 428 -4.01 -25.09 0.38
C MET A 428 -3.95 -26.58 0.02
N GLU A 429 -3.32 -27.43 0.84
CA GLU A 429 -3.26 -28.87 0.60
C GLU A 429 -4.66 -29.50 0.41
N PRO A 430 -5.60 -29.42 1.36
CA PRO A 430 -6.93 -29.99 1.16
C PRO A 430 -7.76 -29.24 0.10
N VAL A 431 -7.61 -27.91 -0.02
CA VAL A 431 -8.36 -27.13 -1.03
C VAL A 431 -7.90 -27.43 -2.45
N GLY A 432 -6.59 -27.60 -2.65
CA GLY A 432 -5.99 -27.97 -3.93
C GLY A 432 -6.41 -29.37 -4.38
N LEU A 433 -6.57 -30.31 -3.43
CA LEU A 433 -7.14 -31.63 -3.71
C LEU A 433 -8.60 -31.55 -4.19
N PHE A 434 -9.41 -30.71 -3.53
CA PHE A 434 -10.80 -30.47 -3.97
C PHE A 434 -10.84 -29.84 -5.36
N ALA A 435 -10.04 -28.80 -5.59
CA ALA A 435 -9.95 -28.12 -6.88
C ALA A 435 -9.53 -29.08 -8.00
N ALA A 436 -8.55 -29.95 -7.75
CA ALA A 436 -8.13 -30.97 -8.71
C ALA A 436 -9.25 -31.99 -9.00
N GLY A 437 -10.04 -32.37 -7.99
CA GLY A 437 -11.19 -33.24 -8.13
C GLY A 437 -12.38 -32.61 -8.86
N TRP A 438 -12.60 -31.30 -8.67
CA TRP A 438 -13.64 -30.51 -9.34
C TRP A 438 -13.24 -30.02 -10.73
N ASP A 439 -11.99 -30.26 -11.15
CA ASP A 439 -11.37 -29.62 -12.31
C ASP A 439 -11.55 -28.09 -12.30
N LEU A 440 -11.37 -27.48 -11.13
CA LEU A 440 -11.53 -26.05 -10.91
C LEU A 440 -10.14 -25.38 -10.91
N PRO A 441 -9.96 -24.26 -11.65
CA PRO A 441 -8.73 -23.47 -11.59
C PRO A 441 -8.47 -22.94 -10.18
N ILE A 442 -7.23 -23.07 -9.70
CA ILE A 442 -6.83 -22.52 -8.39
C ILE A 442 -5.47 -21.83 -8.49
N MET A 443 -5.44 -20.56 -8.06
CA MET A 443 -4.23 -19.73 -8.04
C MET A 443 -3.74 -19.56 -6.60
N GLY A 444 -2.60 -20.16 -6.30
CA GLY A 444 -1.91 -20.04 -5.01
C GLY A 444 -1.20 -18.68 -4.90
N VAL A 445 -1.67 -17.86 -3.97
CA VAL A 445 -1.16 -16.49 -3.76
C VAL A 445 0.14 -16.50 -2.95
N MET A 446 0.22 -17.29 -1.87
CA MET A 446 1.38 -17.42 -0.98
C MET A 446 1.60 -18.82 -0.39
N SER A 447 0.97 -19.83 -0.98
CA SER A 447 1.09 -21.22 -0.56
C SER A 447 2.42 -21.81 -1.06
N THR A 448 3.46 -21.75 -0.25
CA THR A 448 4.87 -21.97 -0.65
C THR A 448 5.41 -23.35 -0.28
N GLY A 449 4.59 -24.20 0.34
CA GLY A 449 5.01 -25.49 0.89
C GLY A 449 5.42 -26.53 -0.15
N HIS A 450 6.37 -27.38 0.24
CA HIS A 450 6.95 -28.45 -0.59
C HIS A 450 5.91 -29.47 -1.07
N SER A 451 4.97 -29.84 -0.21
CA SER A 451 3.90 -30.81 -0.50
C SER A 451 3.08 -30.46 -1.74
N LEU A 452 2.95 -29.16 -2.06
CA LEU A 452 2.16 -28.63 -3.17
C LEU A 452 2.87 -28.71 -4.53
N THR A 453 4.11 -29.19 -4.56
CA THR A 453 4.93 -29.27 -5.77
C THR A 453 4.59 -30.49 -6.62
N ASP A 454 3.93 -31.52 -6.07
CA ASP A 454 3.45 -32.67 -6.84
C ASP A 454 2.22 -32.31 -7.70
N LYS A 455 2.48 -31.91 -8.95
CA LYS A 455 1.44 -31.57 -9.94
C LYS A 455 0.64 -32.77 -10.47
N LYS A 456 0.99 -34.01 -10.11
CA LYS A 456 0.11 -35.16 -10.36
C LYS A 456 -1.09 -35.15 -9.42
N ILE A 457 -0.88 -34.68 -8.21
CA ILE A 457 -1.92 -34.52 -7.18
C ILE A 457 -2.62 -33.17 -7.37
N PHE A 458 -1.84 -32.09 -7.47
CA PHE A 458 -2.33 -30.72 -7.58
C PHE A 458 -2.42 -30.25 -9.04
N SER A 459 -3.16 -30.99 -9.87
CA SER A 459 -3.15 -30.83 -11.33
C SER A 459 -3.75 -29.52 -11.88
N THR A 460 -4.38 -28.70 -11.02
CA THR A 460 -5.01 -27.43 -11.41
C THR A 460 -4.40 -26.22 -10.69
N LEU A 461 -3.35 -26.45 -9.87
CA LEU A 461 -2.75 -25.44 -9.00
C LEU A 461 -1.57 -24.73 -9.66
N SER A 462 -1.71 -23.43 -9.86
CA SER A 462 -0.60 -22.53 -10.24
C SER A 462 -0.24 -21.62 -9.07
N ARG A 463 1.05 -21.44 -8.78
CA ARG A 463 1.53 -20.67 -7.60
C ARG A 463 2.31 -19.43 -8.02
N ILE A 464 1.97 -18.27 -7.47
CA ILE A 464 2.56 -16.97 -7.83
C ILE A 464 3.57 -16.46 -6.83
N SER A 465 3.58 -17.01 -5.62
CA SER A 465 4.69 -16.82 -4.70
C SER A 465 5.87 -17.70 -5.06
N ILE A 466 7.09 -17.17 -4.84
CA ILE A 466 8.32 -17.97 -4.80
C ILE A 466 8.17 -19.11 -3.80
N THR A 467 8.42 -20.34 -4.23
CA THR A 467 8.28 -21.55 -3.42
C THR A 467 9.52 -21.80 -2.56
N MET A 468 9.38 -22.52 -1.44
CA MET A 468 10.53 -22.89 -0.60
C MET A 468 11.47 -23.89 -1.29
N ASP A 469 10.93 -24.65 -2.25
CA ASP A 469 11.68 -25.55 -3.12
C ASP A 469 12.77 -24.82 -3.89
N LEU A 470 12.42 -23.73 -4.57
CA LEU A 470 13.39 -22.95 -5.36
C LEU A 470 14.55 -22.42 -4.49
N ILE A 471 14.27 -22.02 -3.25
CA ILE A 471 15.30 -21.58 -2.31
C ILE A 471 16.20 -22.76 -1.92
N ALA A 472 15.61 -23.92 -1.63
CA ALA A 472 16.35 -25.14 -1.31
C ALA A 472 17.20 -25.63 -2.49
N GLU A 473 16.67 -25.60 -3.70
CA GLU A 473 17.37 -25.94 -4.94
C GLU A 473 18.58 -25.05 -5.17
N ALA A 474 18.41 -23.73 -5.09
CA ALA A 474 19.49 -22.77 -5.24
C ALA A 474 20.55 -22.93 -4.14
N THR A 475 20.13 -23.22 -2.90
CA THR A 475 21.05 -23.50 -1.78
C THR A 475 21.90 -24.73 -2.07
N VAL A 476 21.29 -25.84 -2.49
CA VAL A 476 22.01 -27.08 -2.79
C VAL A 476 22.88 -26.95 -4.04
N ALA A 477 22.43 -26.19 -5.05
CA ALA A 477 23.25 -25.88 -6.21
C ALA A 477 24.54 -25.15 -5.83
N LEU A 478 24.49 -24.20 -4.89
CA LEU A 478 25.70 -23.58 -4.34
C LEU A 478 26.57 -24.59 -3.61
N LEU A 479 25.98 -25.40 -2.72
CA LEU A 479 26.74 -26.40 -1.95
C LEU A 479 27.52 -27.33 -2.88
N LEU A 480 26.87 -27.84 -3.93
CA LEU A 480 27.50 -28.69 -4.94
C LEU A 480 28.59 -27.96 -5.72
N ARG A 481 28.36 -26.70 -6.12
CA ARG A 481 29.36 -25.88 -6.82
C ARG A 481 30.62 -25.66 -5.97
N MET A 482 30.45 -25.49 -4.65
CA MET A 482 31.54 -25.30 -3.70
C MET A 482 32.19 -26.63 -3.25
N GLY A 483 31.66 -27.77 -3.70
CA GLY A 483 32.13 -29.10 -3.29
C GLY A 483 31.76 -29.47 -1.84
N TRP A 484 30.79 -28.80 -1.24
CA TRP A 484 30.34 -29.02 0.13
C TRP A 484 29.24 -30.08 0.19
N HIS A 485 29.57 -31.25 0.72
CA HIS A 485 28.66 -32.41 0.76
C HIS A 485 28.13 -32.71 2.18
N ASN A 486 28.67 -32.06 3.21
CA ASN A 486 28.29 -32.28 4.61
C ASN A 486 27.97 -30.93 5.25
N ILE A 487 26.73 -30.77 5.72
CA ILE A 487 26.23 -29.50 6.27
C ILE A 487 25.61 -29.70 7.66
N GLY A 488 25.64 -28.65 8.47
CA GLY A 488 24.82 -28.51 9.66
C GLY A 488 23.59 -27.65 9.37
N LEU A 489 22.45 -28.01 9.93
CA LEU A 489 21.20 -27.26 9.79
C LEU A 489 20.73 -26.79 11.16
N VAL A 490 20.38 -25.51 11.25
CA VAL A 490 19.70 -24.93 12.41
C VAL A 490 18.33 -24.48 11.97
N SER A 491 17.27 -24.93 12.65
CA SER A 491 15.91 -24.48 12.36
C SER A 491 15.12 -24.17 13.62
N VAL A 492 13.98 -23.54 13.45
CA VAL A 492 13.00 -23.37 14.53
C VAL A 492 12.38 -24.74 14.89
N ALA A 493 12.06 -24.93 16.17
CA ALA A 493 11.40 -26.10 16.73
C ALA A 493 9.89 -25.90 16.99
N ASP A 494 9.43 -24.65 16.97
CA ASP A 494 8.04 -24.27 17.20
C ASP A 494 7.11 -24.85 16.12
N ASP A 495 5.83 -25.04 16.49
CA ASP A 495 4.80 -25.65 15.63
C ASP A 495 4.29 -24.68 14.53
N ASP A 496 4.99 -23.58 14.24
CA ASP A 496 4.60 -22.70 13.13
C ASP A 496 4.83 -23.43 11.80
N PRO A 497 3.76 -23.69 11.02
CA PRO A 497 3.89 -24.40 9.75
C PRO A 497 4.86 -23.72 8.79
N PHE A 498 4.97 -22.38 8.79
CA PHE A 498 5.81 -21.63 7.86
C PHE A 498 7.31 -21.84 8.10
N ASP A 499 7.75 -21.83 9.36
CA ASP A 499 9.16 -21.97 9.72
C ASP A 499 9.72 -23.37 9.39
N THR A 500 8.84 -24.35 9.23
CA THR A 500 9.22 -25.72 8.88
C THR A 500 9.32 -25.98 7.38
N LEU A 501 8.78 -25.11 6.52
CA LEU A 501 8.68 -25.36 5.07
C LEU A 501 10.05 -25.43 4.38
N TYR A 502 10.93 -24.46 4.62
CA TYR A 502 12.27 -24.46 4.02
C TYR A 502 13.15 -25.63 4.54
N PRO A 503 13.26 -25.88 5.86
CA PRO A 503 14.01 -27.03 6.37
C PRO A 503 13.55 -28.38 5.79
N GLN A 504 12.25 -28.55 5.55
CA GLN A 504 11.69 -29.76 4.92
C GLN A 504 12.13 -29.87 3.45
N ALA A 505 11.91 -28.82 2.66
CA ALA A 505 12.31 -28.77 1.25
C ALA A 505 13.82 -29.01 1.08
N LEU A 506 14.64 -28.35 1.89
CA LEU A 506 16.09 -28.49 1.89
C LEU A 506 16.53 -29.93 2.22
N LYS A 507 15.93 -30.55 3.24
CA LYS A 507 16.30 -31.91 3.66
C LYS A 507 16.01 -32.92 2.55
N GLU A 508 14.86 -32.81 1.89
CA GLU A 508 14.48 -33.71 0.81
C GLU A 508 15.37 -33.50 -0.43
N TYR A 509 15.55 -32.25 -0.84
CA TYR A 509 16.35 -31.93 -2.02
C TYR A 509 17.84 -32.27 -1.83
N ALA A 510 18.41 -32.00 -0.65
CA ALA A 510 19.80 -32.29 -0.33
C ALA A 510 20.11 -33.80 -0.40
N VAL A 511 19.24 -34.64 0.17
CA VAL A 511 19.40 -36.10 0.15
C VAL A 511 19.36 -36.64 -1.28
N ASN A 512 18.43 -36.14 -2.10
CA ASN A 512 18.30 -36.55 -3.50
C ASN A 512 19.52 -36.19 -4.36
N HIS A 513 20.34 -35.22 -3.93
CA HIS A 513 21.51 -34.73 -4.64
C HIS A 513 22.85 -35.06 -3.97
N GLY A 514 22.86 -35.97 -2.99
CA GLY A 514 24.10 -36.46 -2.37
C GLY A 514 24.74 -35.50 -1.36
N VAL A 515 23.98 -34.55 -0.80
CA VAL A 515 24.39 -33.69 0.31
C VAL A 515 23.81 -34.24 1.61
N SER A 516 24.66 -34.51 2.60
CA SER A 516 24.28 -35.04 3.90
C SER A 516 24.15 -33.93 4.96
N ILE A 517 23.10 -34.01 5.77
CA ILE A 517 22.90 -33.14 6.94
C ILE A 517 23.45 -33.89 8.17
N GLY A 518 24.69 -33.59 8.54
CA GLY A 518 25.41 -34.29 9.61
C GLY A 518 24.91 -33.93 11.02
N VAL A 519 24.33 -32.74 11.18
CA VAL A 519 23.71 -32.29 12.43
C VAL A 519 22.51 -31.40 12.12
N HIS A 520 21.36 -31.64 12.75
CA HIS A 520 20.19 -30.77 12.67
C HIS A 520 19.78 -30.36 14.09
N GLN A 521 19.99 -29.09 14.44
CA GLN A 521 19.57 -28.52 15.72
C GLN A 521 18.28 -27.73 15.53
N LYS A 522 17.30 -27.99 16.40
CA LYS A 522 16.03 -27.26 16.42
C LYS A 522 15.97 -26.40 17.68
N ILE A 523 15.59 -25.13 17.55
CA ILE A 523 15.55 -24.14 18.63
C ILE A 523 14.11 -23.69 18.86
N LEU A 524 13.61 -23.75 20.09
CA LEU A 524 12.31 -23.24 20.49
C LEU A 524 12.39 -21.72 20.67
N MET A 525 11.71 -20.96 19.81
CA MET A 525 11.79 -19.49 19.80
C MET A 525 10.73 -18.85 20.70
N ASN A 526 9.60 -19.53 20.93
CA ASN A 526 8.52 -19.10 21.82
C ASN A 526 8.83 -19.30 23.32
N GLN A 527 10.03 -18.91 23.74
CA GLN A 527 10.49 -18.93 25.12
C GLN A 527 11.01 -17.56 25.55
N ASN A 528 11.18 -17.38 26.87
CA ASN A 528 11.81 -16.20 27.44
C ASN A 528 13.22 -15.99 26.87
N LYS A 529 13.64 -14.73 26.80
CA LYS A 529 14.91 -14.33 26.16
C LYS A 529 16.14 -15.09 26.67
N ASP A 530 16.22 -15.36 27.98
CA ASP A 530 17.34 -16.08 28.58
C ASP A 530 17.36 -17.58 28.24
N ASP A 531 16.18 -18.18 28.07
CA ASP A 531 16.06 -19.58 27.68
C ASP A 531 16.38 -19.75 26.19
N ARG A 532 15.84 -18.87 25.33
CA ARG A 532 16.16 -18.81 23.90
C ARG A 532 17.66 -18.69 23.65
N LYS A 533 18.33 -17.75 24.32
CA LYS A 533 19.78 -17.56 24.22
C LYS A 533 20.55 -18.83 24.61
N ARG A 534 20.10 -19.55 25.64
CA ARG A 534 20.71 -20.79 26.10
C ARG A 534 20.55 -21.91 25.08
N GLU A 535 19.38 -22.03 24.46
CA GLU A 535 19.15 -22.98 23.38
C GLU A 535 20.02 -22.68 22.16
N MET A 536 20.16 -21.41 21.76
CA MET A 536 21.08 -21.00 20.69
C MET A 536 22.53 -21.38 21.00
N ILE A 537 22.99 -21.16 22.23
CA ILE A 537 24.33 -21.56 22.69
C ILE A 537 24.51 -23.08 22.66
N ASN A 538 23.50 -23.85 23.08
CA ASN A 538 23.55 -25.31 23.03
C ASN A 538 23.61 -25.83 21.60
N ALA A 539 22.82 -25.24 20.68
CA ALA A 539 22.85 -25.55 19.27
C ALA A 539 24.24 -25.26 18.66
N LEU A 540 24.84 -24.10 18.96
CA LEU A 540 26.19 -23.75 18.52
C LEU A 540 27.25 -24.75 19.01
N ASN A 541 27.19 -25.16 20.28
CA ASN A 541 28.10 -26.18 20.84
C ASN A 541 27.98 -27.54 20.14
N ALA A 542 26.76 -27.96 19.79
CA ALA A 542 26.53 -29.19 19.05
C ALA A 542 27.08 -29.10 17.61
N ILE A 543 26.89 -27.96 16.95
CA ILE A 543 27.34 -27.72 15.57
C ILE A 543 28.86 -27.60 15.49
N LYS A 544 29.49 -26.94 16.47
CA LYS A 544 30.94 -26.69 16.53
C LYS A 544 31.78 -27.94 16.28
N ASN A 545 31.33 -29.11 16.74
CA ASN A 545 32.07 -30.37 16.60
C ASN A 545 31.60 -31.24 15.42
N ALA A 546 30.50 -30.88 14.75
CA ALA A 546 29.82 -31.75 13.80
C ALA A 546 29.78 -31.21 12.37
N ALA A 547 29.80 -29.89 12.18
CA ALA A 547 29.75 -29.26 10.86
C ALA A 547 30.66 -28.03 10.76
N ARG A 548 31.02 -27.70 9.52
CA ARG A 548 31.77 -26.48 9.15
C ARG A 548 30.98 -25.55 8.26
N ILE A 549 30.08 -26.11 7.45
CA ILE A 549 29.10 -25.36 6.67
C ILE A 549 27.78 -25.44 7.42
N VAL A 550 27.21 -24.29 7.80
CA VAL A 550 26.03 -24.21 8.68
C VAL A 550 24.95 -23.37 8.00
N ILE A 551 23.78 -23.97 7.79
CA ILE A 551 22.59 -23.29 7.29
C ILE A 551 21.75 -22.85 8.49
N VAL A 552 21.44 -21.55 8.56
CA VAL A 552 20.72 -20.93 9.67
C VAL A 552 19.31 -20.52 9.20
N SER A 553 18.32 -21.38 9.46
CA SER A 553 16.91 -21.19 9.07
C SER A 553 16.05 -20.89 10.31
N LEU A 554 16.28 -19.73 10.93
CA LEU A 554 15.64 -19.33 12.18
C LEU A 554 14.45 -18.38 11.96
N GLY A 555 13.49 -18.83 11.16
CA GLY A 555 12.25 -18.11 10.90
C GLY A 555 12.32 -17.10 9.76
N MET A 556 11.21 -16.40 9.54
CA MET A 556 11.07 -15.46 8.43
C MET A 556 11.76 -14.10 8.68
N GLU A 557 11.92 -13.70 9.94
CA GLU A 557 12.56 -12.45 10.33
C GLU A 557 14.08 -12.57 10.46
N ILE A 558 14.82 -11.58 9.95
CA ILE A 558 16.29 -11.60 10.01
C ILE A 558 16.84 -11.43 11.45
N GLY A 559 16.01 -11.00 12.39
CA GLY A 559 16.38 -10.71 13.78
C GLY A 559 16.86 -11.94 14.57
N ASP A 560 16.17 -13.08 14.46
CA ASP A 560 16.56 -14.29 15.18
C ASP A 560 17.84 -14.91 14.60
N ALA A 561 18.00 -14.86 13.27
CA ALA A 561 19.26 -15.23 12.62
C ALA A 561 20.41 -14.29 13.02
N ARG A 562 20.16 -12.98 13.14
CA ARG A 562 21.12 -11.99 13.64
C ARG A 562 21.56 -12.29 15.07
N GLU A 563 20.64 -12.59 15.98
CA GLU A 563 20.97 -12.94 17.37
C GLU A 563 21.83 -14.21 17.43
N PHE A 564 21.45 -15.26 16.68
CA PHE A 564 22.21 -16.50 16.60
C PHE A 564 23.65 -16.28 16.08
N LEU A 565 23.81 -15.46 15.04
CA LEU A 565 25.11 -15.15 14.45
C LEU A 565 25.99 -14.31 15.39
N LEU A 566 25.42 -13.35 16.12
CA LEU A 566 26.13 -12.58 17.15
C LEU A 566 26.65 -13.49 18.29
N LEU A 567 25.90 -14.52 18.69
CA LEU A 567 26.36 -15.50 19.66
C LEU A 567 27.47 -16.40 19.11
N SER A 568 27.40 -16.75 17.82
CA SER A 568 28.43 -17.55 17.16
C SER A 568 29.78 -16.81 17.09
N GLU A 569 29.77 -15.47 16.98
CA GLU A 569 30.96 -14.62 17.06
C GLU A 569 31.60 -14.66 18.45
N GLN A 570 30.79 -14.58 19.51
CA GLN A 570 31.27 -14.72 20.89
C GLN A 570 31.94 -16.07 21.16
N MET A 571 31.58 -17.09 20.37
CA MET A 571 32.18 -18.43 20.41
C MET A 571 33.37 -18.62 19.44
N ASN A 572 33.78 -17.55 18.75
CA ASN A 572 34.83 -17.52 17.73
C ASN A 572 34.56 -18.49 16.55
N MET A 573 33.28 -18.67 16.18
CA MET A 573 32.88 -19.47 15.02
C MET A 573 32.77 -18.58 13.77
N ALA A 574 31.84 -17.61 13.75
CA ALA A 574 31.64 -16.69 12.62
C ALA A 574 32.84 -15.76 12.35
N GLY A 575 33.64 -15.50 13.39
CA GLY A 575 34.82 -14.65 13.31
C GLY A 575 36.04 -15.37 12.74
N SER A 576 35.98 -16.70 12.68
CA SER A 576 37.07 -17.55 12.17
C SER A 576 36.88 -17.88 10.69
N SER A 577 37.98 -18.19 9.99
CA SER A 577 37.93 -18.73 8.63
C SER A 577 37.56 -20.22 8.57
N GLU A 578 37.25 -20.86 9.71
CA GLU A 578 36.97 -22.29 9.81
C GLU A 578 35.51 -22.64 9.49
N TYR A 579 34.58 -21.70 9.68
CA TYR A 579 33.14 -21.92 9.49
C TYR A 579 32.57 -21.04 8.39
N VAL A 580 31.60 -21.57 7.66
CA VAL A 580 30.78 -20.82 6.70
C VAL A 580 29.33 -20.89 7.16
N PHE A 581 28.73 -19.72 7.35
CA PHE A 581 27.31 -19.59 7.66
C PHE A 581 26.55 -19.16 6.41
N ILE A 582 25.45 -19.84 6.13
CA ILE A 582 24.53 -19.54 5.05
C ILE A 582 23.17 -19.19 5.67
N VAL A 583 22.65 -18.00 5.35
CA VAL A 583 21.33 -17.55 5.79
C VAL A 583 20.40 -17.48 4.58
N PRO A 584 19.47 -18.43 4.42
CA PRO A 584 18.38 -18.32 3.45
C PRO A 584 17.38 -17.25 3.93
N TRP A 585 17.59 -16.02 3.49
CA TRP A 585 16.74 -14.89 3.88
C TRP A 585 15.68 -14.63 2.82
N ASN A 586 14.47 -15.13 3.10
CA ASN A 586 13.29 -14.76 2.33
C ASN A 586 12.77 -13.41 2.86
N ASN A 587 13.34 -12.31 2.37
CA ASN A 587 12.94 -10.96 2.77
C ASN A 587 11.50 -10.66 2.29
N HIS A 588 10.54 -10.97 3.14
CA HIS A 588 9.11 -10.80 2.93
C HIS A 588 8.60 -9.45 3.49
N ASN A 589 9.45 -8.73 4.23
CA ASN A 589 9.13 -7.47 4.86
C ASN A 589 10.13 -6.37 4.44
N PRO A 590 9.75 -5.51 3.50
CA PRO A 590 10.64 -4.44 3.05
C PRO A 590 11.00 -3.43 4.16
N ASP A 591 10.16 -3.32 5.19
CA ASP A 591 10.36 -2.41 6.32
C ASP A 591 11.23 -3.04 7.43
N GLN A 592 11.64 -4.31 7.29
CA GLN A 592 12.61 -4.89 8.22
C GLN A 592 13.94 -4.14 8.13
N PRO A 593 14.49 -3.68 9.27
CA PRO A 593 15.82 -3.09 9.29
C PRO A 593 16.83 -4.09 8.76
N LEU A 594 17.83 -3.58 8.04
CA LEU A 594 19.00 -4.38 7.67
C LEU A 594 19.62 -4.98 8.94
N PRO A 595 20.29 -6.15 8.85
CA PRO A 595 20.89 -6.80 10.01
C PRO A 595 21.82 -5.90 10.85
N TRP A 596 22.35 -4.83 10.27
CA TRP A 596 23.26 -3.86 10.88
C TRP A 596 22.63 -2.47 11.08
N ASN A 597 21.30 -2.37 11.09
CA ASN A 597 20.57 -1.12 11.28
C ASN A 597 19.30 -1.32 12.15
N PHE A 598 19.42 -2.11 13.21
CA PHE A 598 18.36 -2.32 14.19
C PHE A 598 18.22 -1.15 15.18
N GLY A 599 19.13 -0.17 15.14
CA GLY A 599 19.16 0.98 16.03
C GLY A 599 19.72 0.65 17.42
N ASP A 600 20.48 -0.45 17.54
CA ASP A 600 21.06 -0.93 18.80
C ASP A 600 22.60 -0.81 18.82
N THR A 601 23.20 -1.07 19.98
CA THR A 601 24.66 -1.00 20.14
C THR A 601 25.43 -2.13 19.45
N LEU A 602 24.73 -3.14 18.93
CA LEU A 602 25.29 -4.32 18.29
C LEU A 602 25.33 -4.20 16.76
N ASP A 603 24.76 -3.14 16.18
CA ASP A 603 24.68 -2.93 14.72
C ASP A 603 26.04 -3.00 14.03
N LYS A 604 27.08 -2.43 14.65
CA LYS A 604 28.45 -2.52 14.11
C LYS A 604 28.95 -3.97 14.09
N ALA A 605 28.78 -4.70 15.19
CA ALA A 605 29.19 -6.11 15.28
C ALA A 605 28.38 -6.99 14.32
N ALA A 606 27.09 -6.70 14.16
CA ALA A 606 26.25 -7.39 13.19
C ALA A 606 26.71 -7.11 11.75
N GLY A 607 27.07 -5.86 11.41
CA GLY A 607 27.65 -5.51 10.11
C GLY A 607 28.93 -6.29 9.80
N ASP A 608 29.85 -6.37 10.77
CA ASP A 608 31.11 -7.12 10.62
C ASP A 608 30.89 -8.63 10.41
N ILE A 609 29.87 -9.21 11.05
CA ILE A 609 29.53 -10.63 10.91
C ILE A 609 28.81 -10.90 9.59
N PHE A 610 27.82 -10.09 9.22
CA PHE A 610 27.09 -10.24 7.96
C PHE A 610 27.95 -9.95 6.72
N GLY A 611 29.11 -9.30 6.90
CA GLY A 611 30.16 -9.23 5.86
C GLY A 611 30.96 -10.52 5.66
N LYS A 612 30.75 -11.55 6.49
CA LYS A 612 31.38 -12.88 6.40
C LYS A 612 30.38 -14.02 6.19
N VAL A 613 29.08 -13.70 6.20
CA VAL A 613 27.97 -14.65 6.08
C VAL A 613 27.42 -14.61 4.67
N LEU A 614 27.17 -15.78 4.08
CA LEU A 614 26.51 -15.86 2.78
C LEU A 614 25.01 -15.71 2.97
N THR A 615 24.45 -14.58 2.54
CA THR A 615 23.00 -14.33 2.62
C THR A 615 22.36 -14.63 1.27
N PHE A 616 21.47 -15.63 1.24
CA PHE A 616 20.67 -15.95 0.07
C PHE A 616 19.40 -15.12 0.07
N VAL A 617 19.19 -14.34 -0.98
CA VAL A 617 17.98 -13.52 -1.12
C VAL A 617 17.35 -13.80 -2.49
N PRO A 618 16.02 -14.01 -2.56
CA PRO A 618 15.33 -14.04 -3.85
C PRO A 618 15.43 -12.68 -4.54
N ALA A 619 15.92 -12.67 -5.78
CA ALA A 619 16.04 -11.52 -6.65
C ALA A 619 14.84 -11.38 -7.63
N GLY A 620 13.70 -12.00 -7.31
CA GLY A 620 12.51 -12.08 -8.18
C GLY A 620 11.39 -11.07 -7.89
N TYR A 621 11.48 -10.33 -6.78
CA TYR A 621 10.59 -9.22 -6.49
C TYR A 621 11.33 -7.92 -6.76
N ASP A 622 10.73 -7.02 -7.54
CA ASP A 622 11.26 -5.67 -7.69
C ASP A 622 11.03 -4.92 -6.37
N ASP A 623 12.07 -4.83 -5.53
CA ASP A 623 12.01 -4.25 -4.18
C ASP A 623 11.45 -2.81 -4.18
N ALA A 624 11.61 -2.07 -5.29
CA ALA A 624 11.02 -0.74 -5.44
C ALA A 624 9.50 -0.77 -5.67
N ASN A 625 8.98 -1.73 -6.44
CA ASN A 625 7.54 -1.89 -6.71
C ASN A 625 6.82 -2.64 -5.59
N LEU A 626 7.48 -3.61 -4.95
CA LEU A 626 6.97 -4.32 -3.78
C LEU A 626 6.84 -3.37 -2.58
N ARG A 627 7.85 -2.54 -2.29
CA ARG A 627 7.78 -1.46 -1.27
C ARG A 627 6.64 -0.48 -1.54
N LYS A 628 6.45 -0.05 -2.80
CA LYS A 628 5.36 0.85 -3.19
C LYS A 628 3.97 0.22 -3.03
N THR A 629 3.83 -1.07 -3.35
CA THR A 629 2.55 -1.79 -3.26
C THR A 629 2.18 -2.13 -1.81
N ILE A 630 3.18 -2.41 -0.97
CA ILE A 630 3.01 -2.65 0.47
C ILE A 630 2.65 -1.36 1.21
N ALA A 631 3.39 -0.27 0.93
CA ALA A 631 3.14 1.04 1.54
C ALA A 631 1.78 1.64 1.13
N SER A 632 1.25 1.28 -0.05
CA SER A 632 -0.09 1.70 -0.49
C SER A 632 -1.21 0.85 0.10
N THR A 633 -0.96 -0.42 0.45
CA THR A 633 -1.98 -1.33 1.03
C THR A 633 -2.17 -1.12 2.54
N LEU A 634 -1.10 -0.90 3.29
CA LEU A 634 -1.13 -0.71 4.75
C LEU A 634 -1.91 0.55 5.21
N ARG A 635 -2.20 1.49 4.30
CA ARG A 635 -2.90 2.75 4.61
C ARG A 635 -4.41 2.72 4.35
N VAL A 636 -4.92 1.64 3.74
CA VAL A 636 -6.29 1.52 3.23
C VAL A 636 -7.25 0.87 4.22
N SER A 637 -6.76 0.05 5.15
CA SER A 637 -7.61 -0.66 6.10
C SER A 637 -7.36 -0.22 7.53
N HIS A 638 -8.35 0.37 8.20
CA HIS A 638 -8.44 0.49 9.67
C HIS A 638 -8.65 -0.89 10.35
N LEU A 639 -7.94 -1.92 9.89
CA LEU A 639 -7.84 -3.21 10.54
C LEU A 639 -6.61 -3.17 11.44
N GLU A 640 -6.80 -2.88 12.72
CA GLU A 640 -5.81 -3.25 13.73
C GLU A 640 -5.59 -4.75 13.64
N LEU A 641 -4.46 -5.19 13.08
CA LEU A 641 -3.99 -6.56 13.27
C LEU A 641 -2.49 -6.65 12.99
N GLY A 642 -1.79 -7.30 13.91
CA GLY A 642 -0.38 -7.60 13.83
C GLY A 642 0.01 -8.47 12.63
N ASN A 643 1.34 -8.52 12.45
CA ASN A 643 2.14 -9.20 11.45
C ASN A 643 2.00 -8.76 9.98
N ILE A 644 3.15 -8.31 9.49
CA ILE A 644 3.46 -7.71 8.19
C ILE A 644 3.48 -8.78 7.06
N GLU A 645 3.12 -10.03 7.35
CA GLU A 645 2.82 -11.06 6.33
C GLU A 645 1.77 -10.58 5.31
N ARG A 646 0.96 -9.58 5.68
CA ARG A 646 -0.07 -8.95 4.83
C ARG A 646 0.42 -8.14 3.64
N ALA A 647 1.68 -7.77 3.65
CA ALA A 647 2.31 -6.89 2.67
C ALA A 647 2.40 -7.54 1.27
N MET A 648 2.81 -8.81 1.23
CA MET A 648 3.05 -9.56 0.00
C MET A 648 1.77 -10.17 -0.60
N TYR A 649 0.66 -10.21 0.16
CA TYR A 649 -0.62 -10.77 -0.29
C TYR A 649 -1.25 -9.98 -1.42
N LEU A 650 -1.31 -8.65 -1.32
CA LEU A 650 -2.05 -7.85 -2.30
C LEU A 650 -1.37 -7.84 -3.69
N PRO A 651 -0.05 -7.65 -3.82
CA PRO A 651 0.63 -7.79 -5.11
C PRO A 651 0.47 -9.20 -5.70
N ASN A 652 0.65 -10.26 -4.90
CA ASN A 652 0.51 -11.63 -5.42
C ASN A 652 -0.94 -11.99 -5.76
N MET A 653 -1.93 -11.42 -5.06
CA MET A 653 -3.35 -11.64 -5.35
C MET A 653 -3.77 -10.91 -6.62
N HIS A 654 -3.25 -9.70 -6.84
CA HIS A 654 -3.38 -8.99 -8.11
C HIS A 654 -2.81 -9.84 -9.25
N ASP A 655 -1.58 -10.32 -9.07
CA ASP A 655 -0.91 -11.10 -10.11
C ASP A 655 -1.58 -12.46 -10.35
N ALA A 656 -2.24 -13.02 -9.33
CA ALA A 656 -3.10 -14.21 -9.45
C ALA A 656 -4.31 -13.98 -10.32
N LEU A 657 -5.02 -12.87 -10.09
CA LEU A 657 -6.15 -12.51 -10.90
C LEU A 657 -5.72 -12.18 -12.33
N TYR A 658 -4.59 -11.47 -12.48
CA TYR A 658 -4.03 -11.10 -13.77
C TYR A 658 -3.58 -12.33 -14.58
N LEU A 659 -2.85 -13.26 -13.95
CA LEU A 659 -2.47 -14.53 -14.56
C LEU A 659 -3.69 -15.32 -15.00
N TYR A 660 -4.74 -15.38 -14.17
CA TYR A 660 -5.99 -16.05 -14.53
C TYR A 660 -6.64 -15.41 -15.74
N ALA A 661 -6.79 -14.08 -15.78
CA ALA A 661 -7.35 -13.35 -16.91
C ALA A 661 -6.56 -13.60 -18.21
N LEU A 662 -5.23 -13.58 -18.12
CA LEU A 662 -4.33 -13.90 -19.23
C LEU A 662 -4.51 -15.34 -19.75
N CYS A 663 -4.76 -16.30 -18.87
CA CYS A 663 -5.02 -17.68 -19.23
C CYS A 663 -6.40 -17.86 -19.86
N VAL A 664 -7.42 -17.22 -19.31
CA VAL A 664 -8.78 -17.20 -19.86
C VAL A 664 -8.76 -16.62 -21.28
N ASN A 665 -8.11 -15.48 -21.49
CA ASN A 665 -7.95 -14.89 -22.83
C ASN A 665 -7.29 -15.84 -23.84
N ALA A 666 -6.20 -16.50 -23.41
CA ALA A 666 -5.50 -17.50 -24.21
C ALA A 666 -6.34 -18.77 -24.48
N CYS A 667 -7.37 -19.03 -23.68
CA CYS A 667 -8.33 -20.10 -23.90
C CYS A 667 -9.49 -19.67 -24.79
N LEU A 668 -9.98 -18.44 -24.67
CA LEU A 668 -11.01 -17.89 -25.55
C LEU A 668 -10.56 -17.81 -27.01
N THR A 669 -9.25 -17.66 -27.23
CA THR A 669 -8.63 -17.65 -28.57
C THR A 669 -8.36 -19.06 -29.13
N ASP A 670 -8.48 -20.11 -28.32
CA ASP A 670 -8.20 -21.50 -28.68
C ASP A 670 -9.50 -22.33 -28.66
N SER A 671 -9.98 -22.76 -29.82
CA SER A 671 -11.27 -23.47 -29.96
C SER A 671 -11.35 -24.78 -29.17
N ASN A 672 -10.22 -25.34 -28.73
CA ASN A 672 -10.17 -26.58 -27.95
C ASN A 672 -9.93 -26.34 -26.45
N CYS A 673 -9.83 -25.09 -25.99
CA CYS A 673 -9.65 -24.78 -24.58
C CYS A 673 -10.97 -24.40 -23.89
N ASN A 674 -11.35 -25.14 -22.84
CA ASN A 674 -12.39 -24.72 -21.91
C ASN A 674 -11.77 -23.92 -20.76
N TRP A 675 -11.99 -22.60 -20.73
CA TRP A 675 -11.45 -21.72 -19.69
C TRP A 675 -11.99 -22.02 -18.28
N ARG A 676 -13.09 -22.77 -18.14
CA ARG A 676 -13.60 -23.25 -16.85
C ARG A 676 -12.90 -24.51 -16.34
N SER A 677 -12.12 -25.19 -17.18
CA SER A 677 -11.35 -26.37 -16.78
C SER A 677 -10.05 -25.92 -16.13
N GLY A 678 -9.87 -26.33 -14.87
CA GLY A 678 -8.67 -26.07 -14.10
C GLY A 678 -7.41 -26.60 -14.77
N ARG A 679 -7.47 -27.79 -15.38
CA ARG A 679 -6.34 -28.36 -16.12
C ARG A 679 -6.00 -27.55 -17.36
N ALA A 680 -6.99 -27.03 -18.07
CA ALA A 680 -6.77 -26.23 -19.26
C ALA A 680 -6.14 -24.87 -18.93
N ILE A 681 -6.61 -24.21 -17.87
CA ILE A 681 -6.01 -22.97 -17.34
C ILE A 681 -4.60 -23.23 -16.83
N PHE A 682 -4.37 -24.33 -16.10
CA PHE A 682 -3.05 -24.74 -15.64
C PHE A 682 -2.06 -24.85 -16.82
N GLU A 683 -2.43 -25.53 -17.90
CA GLU A 683 -1.59 -25.65 -19.10
C GLU A 683 -1.28 -24.29 -19.74
N LYS A 684 -2.22 -23.33 -19.75
CA LYS A 684 -1.98 -21.97 -20.25
C LYS A 684 -1.15 -21.09 -19.31
N ALA A 685 -1.08 -21.44 -18.01
CA ALA A 685 -0.30 -20.72 -17.01
C ALA A 685 1.18 -21.13 -17.01
N ARG A 686 1.49 -22.37 -17.40
CA ARG A 686 2.86 -22.89 -17.53
C ARG A 686 3.70 -22.01 -18.47
N ASN A 687 4.98 -21.84 -18.16
CA ASN A 687 5.95 -21.18 -19.03
C ASN A 687 5.59 -19.75 -19.46
N ARG A 688 4.65 -19.10 -18.76
CA ARG A 688 4.17 -17.76 -19.08
C ARG A 688 5.04 -16.70 -18.40
N ILE A 689 5.19 -15.56 -19.08
CA ILE A 689 5.90 -14.39 -18.58
C ILE A 689 4.95 -13.21 -18.69
N PHE A 690 4.85 -12.42 -17.62
CA PHE A 690 4.07 -11.20 -17.59
C PHE A 690 4.61 -10.24 -16.52
N ASP A 691 4.33 -8.95 -16.67
CA ASP A 691 4.70 -7.96 -15.68
C ASP A 691 3.52 -7.74 -14.73
N GLY A 692 3.71 -8.11 -13.47
CA GLY A 692 2.72 -7.99 -12.40
C GLY A 692 3.07 -6.88 -11.41
N HIS A 693 2.17 -6.62 -10.47
CA HIS A 693 2.38 -5.69 -9.36
C HIS A 693 3.48 -6.14 -8.40
N SER A 694 3.75 -7.44 -8.33
CA SER A 694 4.90 -7.98 -7.59
C SER A 694 6.22 -7.93 -8.39
N GLY A 695 6.23 -7.27 -9.55
CA GLY A 695 7.34 -7.23 -10.50
C GLY A 695 7.16 -8.23 -11.65
N ARG A 696 8.23 -8.46 -12.40
CA ARG A 696 8.23 -9.43 -13.51
C ARG A 696 7.99 -10.85 -12.97
N VAL A 697 6.94 -11.49 -13.46
CA VAL A 697 6.54 -12.86 -13.09
C VAL A 697 6.92 -13.80 -14.23
N ILE A 698 7.72 -14.82 -13.91
CA ILE A 698 8.12 -15.88 -14.83
C ILE A 698 7.59 -17.19 -14.25
N MET A 699 6.72 -17.87 -14.96
CA MET A 699 6.14 -19.15 -14.53
C MET A 699 6.96 -20.32 -15.06
N SER A 700 7.19 -21.31 -14.20
CA SER A 700 7.84 -22.57 -14.56
C SER A 700 6.96 -23.45 -15.44
N ASP A 701 7.51 -24.57 -15.89
CA ASP A 701 6.74 -25.64 -16.51
C ASP A 701 5.84 -26.40 -15.51
N THR A 702 5.99 -26.21 -14.20
CA THR A 702 5.04 -26.68 -13.18
C THR A 702 4.00 -25.62 -12.81
N ALA A 703 3.96 -24.49 -13.54
CA ALA A 703 3.14 -23.32 -13.24
C ALA A 703 3.38 -22.76 -11.83
N ASP A 704 4.64 -22.76 -11.39
CA ASP A 704 5.09 -22.09 -10.19
C ASP A 704 5.98 -20.90 -10.55
N ARG A 705 5.87 -19.78 -9.83
CA ARG A 705 6.72 -18.62 -10.09
C ARG A 705 8.18 -18.95 -9.82
N LEU A 706 9.00 -18.70 -10.82
CA LEU A 706 10.45 -18.72 -10.76
C LEU A 706 10.99 -17.40 -10.19
N ALA A 707 12.16 -17.50 -9.57
CA ALA A 707 12.93 -16.34 -9.13
C ALA A 707 14.41 -16.61 -9.34
N ASP A 708 15.17 -15.56 -9.63
CA ASP A 708 16.61 -15.62 -9.51
C ASP A 708 17.00 -15.50 -8.04
N PHE A 709 18.19 -15.97 -7.69
CA PHE A 709 18.73 -15.82 -6.33
C PHE A 709 20.06 -15.07 -6.38
N ALA A 710 20.19 -14.09 -5.50
CA ALA A 710 21.43 -13.39 -5.25
C ALA A 710 22.08 -13.96 -4.00
N VAL A 711 23.38 -14.24 -4.07
CA VAL A 711 24.20 -14.46 -2.88
C VAL A 711 24.89 -13.15 -2.56
N LEU A 712 24.58 -12.61 -1.40
CA LEU A 712 25.07 -11.33 -0.93
C LEU A 712 26.03 -11.53 0.25
N SER A 713 27.03 -10.66 0.30
CA SER A 713 27.84 -10.40 1.49
C SER A 713 27.83 -8.90 1.76
N ALA A 714 27.76 -8.49 3.03
CA ALA A 714 27.82 -7.06 3.34
C ALA A 714 29.24 -6.51 3.06
N GLU A 715 29.35 -5.30 2.51
CA GLU A 715 30.61 -4.57 2.50
C GLU A 715 30.85 -3.94 3.87
N ALA A 716 32.12 -3.85 4.28
CA ALA A 716 32.52 -3.35 5.60
C ALA A 716 31.83 -2.01 5.93
N TYR A 717 31.21 -1.94 7.10
CA TYR A 717 30.45 -0.78 7.57
C TYR A 717 31.33 0.47 7.62
N ASN A 718 31.13 1.40 6.68
CA ASN A 718 31.63 2.77 6.74
C ASN A 718 30.44 3.71 6.98
N ASP A 719 30.58 4.68 7.90
CA ASP A 719 29.55 5.59 8.43
C ASP A 719 28.75 6.43 7.40
N SER A 720 28.89 6.18 6.09
CA SER A 720 28.20 6.94 5.03
C SER A 720 27.51 6.11 3.94
N ALA A 721 27.69 4.79 3.87
CA ALA A 721 26.85 3.89 3.06
C ALA A 721 27.13 2.43 3.43
N SER A 722 26.10 1.66 3.77
CA SER A 722 26.18 0.20 3.87
C SER A 722 25.59 -0.42 2.60
N SER A 723 26.45 -1.03 1.79
CA SER A 723 26.11 -1.74 0.55
C SER A 723 26.29 -3.25 0.73
N TYR A 724 25.48 -4.03 0.02
CA TYR A 724 25.79 -5.44 -0.22
C TYR A 724 26.70 -5.54 -1.44
N GLN A 725 27.74 -6.37 -1.36
CA GLN A 725 28.45 -6.87 -2.53
C GLN A 725 27.70 -8.09 -3.04
N LEU A 726 27.28 -8.04 -4.31
CA LEU A 726 26.77 -9.21 -5.02
C LEU A 726 27.96 -10.16 -5.26
N ILE A 727 27.94 -11.34 -4.66
CA ILE A 727 28.99 -12.35 -4.85
C ILE A 727 28.76 -13.12 -6.14
N THR A 728 27.53 -13.56 -6.36
CA THR A 728 27.13 -14.29 -7.57
C THR A 728 25.61 -14.28 -7.69
N ARG A 729 25.12 -14.38 -8.92
CA ARG A 729 23.70 -14.55 -9.21
C ARG A 729 23.47 -15.97 -9.73
N PHE A 730 22.58 -16.70 -9.07
CA PHE A 730 22.06 -17.96 -9.57
C PHE A 730 20.82 -17.65 -10.41
N ILE A 731 20.96 -17.90 -11.71
CA ILE A 731 19.89 -17.71 -12.69
C ILE A 731 19.43 -19.10 -13.12
N LEU A 732 18.12 -19.29 -13.18
CA LEU A 732 17.57 -20.50 -13.75
C LEU A 732 17.59 -20.39 -15.28
N GLU A 733 18.49 -21.10 -15.96
CA GLU A 733 18.50 -21.17 -17.41
C GLU A 733 17.54 -22.26 -17.90
N VAL A 734 16.65 -21.88 -18.80
CA VAL A 734 15.63 -22.75 -19.40
C VAL A 734 16.07 -23.09 -20.82
N SER A 735 16.62 -24.29 -21.04
CA SER A 735 17.07 -24.76 -22.36
C SER A 735 15.96 -25.56 -23.07
N SER A 736 15.64 -25.25 -24.33
CA SER A 736 14.64 -25.97 -25.11
C SER A 736 15.31 -27.04 -26.00
N ASN A 737 15.38 -28.29 -25.54
CA ASN A 737 15.96 -29.39 -26.31
C ASN A 737 14.87 -30.33 -26.84
N GLY A 738 13.95 -29.87 -27.69
CA GLY A 738 13.09 -30.69 -28.58
C GLY A 738 12.19 -31.79 -27.97
N GLN A 739 12.35 -32.15 -26.69
CA GLN A 739 11.64 -33.16 -25.91
C GLN A 739 11.22 -32.63 -24.54
N GLY A 740 11.41 -31.33 -24.29
CA GLY A 740 11.12 -30.66 -23.03
C GLY A 740 12.04 -29.45 -22.82
N ARG A 741 11.61 -28.52 -21.97
CA ARG A 741 12.47 -27.45 -21.46
C ARG A 741 13.19 -27.98 -20.22
N ASN A 742 14.51 -28.16 -20.27
CA ASN A 742 15.30 -28.52 -19.10
C ASN A 742 15.68 -27.24 -18.34
N GLN A 743 15.38 -27.20 -17.05
CA GLN A 743 15.73 -26.12 -16.13
C GLN A 743 17.03 -26.48 -15.41
N THR A 744 18.03 -25.62 -15.49
CA THR A 744 19.31 -25.80 -14.79
C THR A 744 19.75 -24.50 -14.16
N TRP A 745 20.13 -24.56 -12.88
CA TRP A 745 20.73 -23.42 -12.19
C TRP A 745 22.12 -23.15 -12.75
N VAL A 746 22.33 -21.95 -13.30
CA VAL A 746 23.62 -21.48 -13.79
C VAL A 746 24.02 -20.26 -12.97
N SER A 747 25.22 -20.31 -12.40
CA SER A 747 25.81 -19.15 -11.76
C SER A 747 26.42 -18.22 -12.80
N LYS A 748 26.03 -16.93 -12.77
CA LYS A 748 26.77 -15.87 -13.47
C LYS A 748 27.56 -15.08 -12.42
N GLU A 749 28.86 -14.93 -12.70
CA GLU A 749 29.77 -14.08 -11.92
C GLU A 749 29.51 -12.60 -12.22
#